data_AF-A0A7W1K7L0-F1
#
_entry.id   AF-A0A7W1K7L0-F1
#
_cell.length_a   1.000
_cell.length_b   1.000
_cell.length_c   1.000
_cell.angle_alpha   90.00
_cell.angle_beta   90.00
_cell.angle_gamma   90.00
#
_symmetry.space_group_name_H-M   'P 1'
#
loop_
_entity.id
_entity.type
_entity.pdbx_description
1 polymer ?
#
loop_
_entity_poly.entity_id
_entity_poly.type
_entity_poly.pdbx_seq_one_letter_code
_entity_poly.pdbx_strand_id
1 'polypeptide(L)'
;MEASRAIHFVPLPFLPRMHYMLMRPQDNLVLEVVGHELAMRVDDAGVPWLVPEDGAKAARLVVRFPPAHIAEQVFQEHLGVEAGPDEGKPEQPSLPAGARFASPSRLAFVVTADDRIELTIEGILGAMGQLALAVVPLASPRQVWSLLDLGPAPVAPPAFAVQPVFELPHVAGQGLAAVSERLRATRVLSASGLGSAVHLIDPEHRAALLATHPDRRDAAISVAVGGALDPSVTGVVLRNPDPRPPRPGETAIEIPSRLQLSPSVQGGWAHATGVDAAPGEPVELWHTRLGVRVANEDGSVLVDEDDAIQRIVRGVWTRDLETWDGPLPSLDEPFRMSTQPRDRRDIVGQSTRPGGRIFLTPAPVEVQRLYLTSLGAFMDVRGAWTDKSYGLEEWQHRATLGRDQYVKVVRAGFLFPFGHRASLVTETRRKVDPTLPRSADTAILWQRHFIILREPTRAYDDRRLPFTAITLSPKTTPDINDPGDALFFWPRVGTKAFPFTVSAVDHDGDTHVFPAPLLFVKRRSRKDKALWTDAQVLAAYGLERDAEGFKGLAGSDKNLDLKLALDGKRIHVAPKAPSGDAAFETIALRFAGTPSDDSSTPELLFGDLVIPAVAAATGRKDPQRLTFAKEYVAAGFDAVANKGEVVLGVARDATPGSLSFGGTTDKSGGFLDPGQKIEGVSRRSGPVADLAKTAVGDKVDPASLFAGMGKLFGLFELGDVLGELGLGDIPEYASRLLDIAAAVDGGLDRVAQLLPDAPPNVKQAKDALALAAAAYDALNAQLPLPDLATATSQFQSLIVNELLPAVQQAADDAVLAQLDRAQAEIARRALDTVQTLLASPPAAAQLLAHILRGEPVASMLSHVHLEWSPPLQPWPVGDPIFIPELKGRKGALILAVDVRGGAVAPSAQVLAQLTDFSLQLIPGAPLLNIGFERLMFKSTSGAKSEVDVVLADLEWQGVLGFVAKLKELIPLDGFSDPPSVEVDASGIQAGFSVGLPNLAIGVFNLSNLSLEASLEVPFVGTSPMVGFSFCARERPFTLAVMMLGGGGFFGLQMNTQGLTLLEASIEFGAALALDFGVASGSVSIMTGVYLRLEADDGSLTGYLRIRGEVDVLGLISASIEMYMGLTYEFGSGKVIGRATITVEVEVLFFSGSVEISAERRFAGSNGDPTFEQALGPYADDGPWAEYCQAFAGA
;
A
#
# COMPACT_ATOMS: atom_id res chain seq x y z
N MET A 1 85.12 -45.45 -2.97
CA MET A 1 85.28 -44.76 -4.26
C MET A 1 84.05 -43.90 -4.43
N GLU A 2 84.17 -42.65 -3.99
CA GLU A 2 83.10 -41.68 -3.76
C GLU A 2 82.61 -41.09 -5.09
N ALA A 3 81.28 -41.03 -5.27
CA ALA A 3 80.64 -40.33 -6.38
C ALA A 3 79.90 -39.12 -5.79
N SER A 4 80.58 -37.97 -5.85
CA SER A 4 80.10 -36.66 -5.43
C SER A 4 78.91 -36.22 -6.29
N ARG A 5 77.77 -35.94 -5.67
CA ARG A 5 76.58 -35.34 -6.31
C ARG A 5 76.90 -33.88 -6.67
N ALA A 6 77.17 -33.61 -7.95
CA ALA A 6 77.35 -32.26 -8.46
C ALA A 6 75.99 -31.57 -8.65
N ILE A 7 75.78 -30.46 -7.93
CA ILE A 7 74.66 -29.54 -8.10
C ILE A 7 74.98 -28.64 -9.31
N HIS A 8 74.10 -28.60 -10.32
CA HIS A 8 74.25 -27.69 -11.46
C HIS A 8 73.72 -26.28 -11.11
N PHE A 9 74.63 -25.30 -11.00
CA PHE A 9 74.30 -23.88 -10.80
C PHE A 9 74.19 -23.16 -12.15
N VAL A 10 73.08 -22.46 -12.38
CA VAL A 10 72.90 -21.54 -13.52
C VAL A 10 72.63 -20.13 -12.96
N PRO A 11 73.60 -19.20 -13.02
CA PRO A 11 73.37 -17.83 -12.56
C PRO A 11 72.67 -16.99 -13.65
N LEU A 12 71.56 -16.31 -13.29
CA LEU A 12 70.88 -15.31 -14.12
C LEU A 12 71.15 -13.88 -13.60
N PRO A 13 71.27 -12.84 -14.45
CA PRO A 13 72.09 -11.67 -14.12
C PRO A 13 71.44 -10.53 -13.31
N PHE A 14 70.23 -10.67 -12.75
CA PHE A 14 69.50 -9.50 -12.21
C PHE A 14 68.65 -9.72 -10.93
N LEU A 15 69.01 -10.63 -10.02
CA LEU A 15 68.27 -10.89 -8.77
C LEU A 15 69.20 -10.90 -7.53
N PRO A 16 68.66 -10.79 -6.29
CA PRO A 16 69.42 -10.82 -5.03
C PRO A 16 70.51 -11.90 -5.02
N ARG A 17 71.65 -11.59 -4.38
CA ARG A 17 72.94 -12.33 -4.49
C ARG A 17 72.89 -13.84 -4.16
N MET A 18 71.77 -14.39 -3.67
CA MET A 18 71.57 -15.82 -3.45
C MET A 18 70.21 -16.31 -3.95
N HIS A 19 70.23 -17.16 -4.98
CA HIS A 19 69.07 -17.79 -5.60
C HIS A 19 69.44 -19.21 -6.04
N TYR A 20 68.76 -20.23 -5.51
CA TYR A 20 69.07 -21.64 -5.77
C TYR A 20 67.80 -22.42 -6.08
N MET A 21 67.93 -23.43 -6.94
CA MET A 21 66.89 -24.42 -7.18
C MET A 21 67.27 -25.70 -6.45
N LEU A 22 66.45 -26.11 -5.50
CA LEU A 22 66.59 -27.36 -4.76
C LEU A 22 65.74 -28.42 -5.47
N MET A 23 66.39 -29.49 -5.94
CA MET A 23 65.72 -30.61 -6.61
C MET A 23 66.15 -31.95 -6.02
N ARG A 24 65.19 -32.76 -5.58
CA ARG A 24 65.39 -34.17 -5.19
C ARG A 24 64.39 -35.05 -5.96
N PRO A 25 64.82 -35.73 -7.03
CA PRO A 25 63.91 -36.48 -7.91
C PRO A 25 63.22 -37.68 -7.25
N GLN A 26 63.81 -38.25 -6.20
CA GLN A 26 63.33 -39.48 -5.55
C GLN A 26 61.91 -39.34 -5.00
N ASP A 27 61.58 -38.17 -4.46
CA ASP A 27 60.29 -37.83 -3.83
C ASP A 27 59.64 -36.60 -4.48
N ASN A 28 60.11 -36.21 -5.67
CA ASN A 28 59.61 -35.07 -6.46
C ASN A 28 59.62 -33.73 -5.69
N LEU A 29 60.68 -33.50 -4.92
CA LEU A 29 60.94 -32.22 -4.25
C LEU A 29 61.58 -31.23 -5.23
N VAL A 30 60.90 -30.11 -5.44
CA VAL A 30 61.33 -28.96 -6.25
C VAL A 30 60.95 -27.67 -5.52
N LEU A 31 61.96 -26.92 -5.07
CA LEU A 31 61.81 -25.65 -4.35
C LEU A 31 62.79 -24.61 -4.88
N GLU A 32 62.39 -23.36 -4.91
CA GLU A 32 63.27 -22.23 -5.17
C GLU A 32 63.64 -21.56 -3.84
N VAL A 33 64.92 -21.41 -3.55
CA VAL A 33 65.45 -20.87 -2.30
C VAL A 33 66.10 -19.52 -2.58
N VAL A 34 65.69 -18.50 -1.84
CA VAL A 34 66.15 -17.12 -1.98
C VAL A 34 66.63 -16.60 -0.63
N GLY A 35 67.84 -16.06 -0.61
CA GLY A 35 68.38 -15.38 0.57
C GLY A 35 68.19 -13.87 0.50
N HIS A 36 67.59 -13.28 1.53
CA HIS A 36 67.55 -11.82 1.71
C HIS A 36 68.49 -11.44 2.86
N GLU A 37 69.47 -10.56 2.59
CA GLU A 37 70.54 -10.20 3.55
C GLU A 37 71.28 -11.44 4.12
N LEU A 38 71.45 -12.48 3.29
CA LEU A 38 72.22 -13.69 3.59
C LEU A 38 73.43 -13.77 2.65
N ALA A 39 74.56 -14.26 3.18
CA ALA A 39 75.77 -14.55 2.44
C ALA A 39 76.20 -16.01 2.63
N MET A 40 76.82 -16.57 1.59
CA MET A 40 77.55 -17.83 1.70
C MET A 40 78.89 -17.58 2.40
N ARG A 41 79.19 -18.34 3.45
CA ARG A 41 80.54 -18.44 4.01
C ARG A 41 80.95 -19.90 4.07
N VAL A 42 82.20 -20.18 3.74
CA VAL A 42 82.76 -21.54 3.85
C VAL A 42 83.52 -21.59 5.16
N ASP A 43 83.28 -22.63 5.96
CA ASP A 43 84.02 -22.82 7.21
C ASP A 43 85.41 -23.47 6.98
N ASP A 44 86.18 -23.62 8.05
CA ASP A 44 87.52 -24.22 8.00
C ASP A 44 87.53 -25.68 7.52
N ALA A 45 86.38 -26.36 7.55
CA ALA A 45 86.18 -27.72 7.06
C ALA A 45 85.74 -27.78 5.58
N GLY A 46 85.57 -26.63 4.92
CA GLY A 46 85.16 -26.54 3.51
C GLY A 46 83.65 -26.65 3.30
N VAL A 47 82.83 -26.61 4.35
CA VAL A 47 81.36 -26.71 4.27
C VAL A 47 80.77 -25.32 3.99
N PRO A 48 79.92 -25.16 2.97
CA PRO A 48 79.25 -23.89 2.70
C PRO A 48 78.05 -23.68 3.64
N TRP A 49 78.04 -22.56 4.33
CA TRP A 49 76.99 -22.11 5.24
C TRP A 49 76.33 -20.83 4.72
N LEU A 50 75.01 -20.73 4.86
CA LEU A 50 74.26 -19.49 4.77
C LEU A 50 74.24 -18.83 6.14
N VAL A 51 74.71 -17.59 6.20
CA VAL A 51 74.71 -16.76 7.41
C VAL A 51 74.21 -15.35 7.08
N PRO A 52 73.70 -14.58 8.06
CA PRO A 52 73.39 -13.17 7.85
C PRO A 52 74.59 -12.36 7.34
N GLU A 53 74.34 -11.44 6.41
CA GLU A 53 75.34 -10.44 5.99
C GLU A 53 75.73 -9.54 7.18
N ASP A 54 76.97 -9.02 7.17
CA ASP A 54 77.43 -8.12 8.24
C ASP A 54 76.55 -6.85 8.27
N GLY A 55 75.88 -6.60 9.40
CA GLY A 55 74.95 -5.48 9.55
C GLY A 55 73.52 -5.73 9.02
N ALA A 56 73.18 -6.97 8.66
CA ALA A 56 71.82 -7.35 8.28
C ALA A 56 70.80 -6.95 9.36
N LYS A 57 69.72 -6.28 8.94
CA LYS A 57 68.64 -5.83 9.82
C LYS A 57 67.47 -6.79 9.82
N ALA A 58 67.28 -7.53 8.72
CA ALA A 58 66.16 -8.43 8.53
C ALA A 58 66.51 -9.61 7.61
N ALA A 59 67.53 -10.38 7.98
CA ALA A 59 67.93 -11.57 7.24
C ALA A 59 66.77 -12.60 7.13
N ARG A 60 66.50 -13.10 5.92
CA ARG A 60 65.43 -14.08 5.65
C ARG A 60 65.90 -15.18 4.72
N LEU A 61 65.51 -16.41 5.06
CA LEU A 61 65.46 -17.54 4.14
C LEU A 61 64.05 -17.61 3.53
N VAL A 62 63.91 -17.47 2.22
CA VAL A 62 62.62 -17.57 1.54
C VAL A 62 62.60 -18.79 0.64
N VAL A 63 61.64 -19.67 0.88
CA VAL A 63 61.41 -20.90 0.12
C VAL A 63 60.14 -20.74 -0.69
N ARG A 64 60.27 -20.78 -2.01
CA ARG A 64 59.19 -20.64 -2.99
C ARG A 64 58.81 -21.99 -3.54
N PHE A 65 57.51 -22.17 -3.66
CA PHE A 65 56.88 -23.36 -4.21
C PHE A 65 56.34 -23.02 -5.61
N PRO A 66 56.27 -24.01 -6.52
CA PRO A 66 55.40 -23.92 -7.70
C PRO A 66 53.96 -23.50 -7.32
N PRO A 67 53.13 -23.08 -8.29
CA PRO A 67 51.74 -22.71 -8.02
C PRO A 67 51.01 -23.76 -7.16
N ALA A 68 50.58 -23.33 -5.97
CA ALA A 68 49.98 -24.22 -4.98
C ALA A 68 48.51 -24.56 -5.31
N HIS A 69 47.88 -23.82 -6.22
CA HIS A 69 46.48 -23.94 -6.59
C HIS A 69 46.25 -23.66 -8.08
N ILE A 70 45.21 -24.29 -8.63
CA ILE A 70 44.69 -24.05 -9.98
C ILE A 70 43.24 -23.58 -9.84
N ALA A 71 42.96 -22.34 -10.25
CA ALA A 71 41.59 -21.88 -10.42
C ALA A 71 40.98 -22.62 -11.61
N GLU A 72 39.83 -23.26 -11.42
CA GLU A 72 39.09 -23.96 -12.45
C GLU A 72 37.73 -23.29 -12.64
N GLN A 73 37.22 -23.29 -13.88
CA GLN A 73 35.91 -22.80 -14.22
C GLN A 73 34.83 -23.67 -13.58
N VAL A 74 33.82 -23.00 -13.03
CA VAL A 74 32.70 -23.60 -12.31
C VAL A 74 31.41 -23.39 -13.09
N PHE A 75 30.59 -24.43 -13.19
CA PHE A 75 29.31 -24.42 -13.91
C PHE A 75 28.14 -24.61 -12.95
N GLN A 76 26.99 -24.01 -13.24
CA GLN A 76 25.80 -24.18 -12.41
C GLN A 76 25.22 -25.60 -12.54
N GLU A 77 24.98 -26.27 -11.41
CA GLU A 77 24.40 -27.62 -11.36
C GLU A 77 22.95 -27.66 -11.86
N HIS A 78 22.56 -28.80 -12.44
CA HIS A 78 21.21 -29.04 -12.93
C HIS A 78 20.17 -29.02 -11.78
N LEU A 79 19.10 -28.24 -11.96
CA LEU A 79 18.08 -28.01 -10.93
C LEU A 79 17.05 -29.16 -10.78
N GLY A 80 17.14 -30.22 -11.59
CA GLY A 80 16.35 -31.45 -11.44
C GLY A 80 14.86 -31.33 -11.77
N VAL A 81 14.43 -30.26 -12.43
CA VAL A 81 13.05 -30.03 -12.88
C VAL A 81 12.97 -30.24 -14.40
N GLU A 82 12.06 -31.08 -14.89
CA GLU A 82 11.81 -31.26 -16.33
C GLU A 82 11.44 -29.92 -16.97
N ALA A 83 12.37 -29.38 -17.76
CA ALA A 83 12.29 -28.08 -18.39
C ALA A 83 11.61 -28.20 -19.76
N GLY A 84 10.60 -27.38 -20.01
CA GLY A 84 10.02 -27.14 -21.34
C GLY A 84 11.03 -26.54 -22.35
N PRO A 85 10.64 -26.38 -23.63
CA PRO A 85 11.56 -26.09 -24.73
C PRO A 85 12.39 -24.80 -24.59
N ASP A 86 11.95 -23.84 -23.75
CA ASP A 86 12.60 -22.55 -23.49
C ASP A 86 13.19 -22.41 -22.07
N GLU A 87 13.30 -23.50 -21.31
CA GLU A 87 13.54 -23.43 -19.85
C GLU A 87 14.93 -23.93 -19.44
N GLY A 88 15.57 -23.23 -18.50
CA GLY A 88 16.51 -23.78 -17.50
C GLY A 88 17.51 -24.84 -17.94
N LYS A 89 18.02 -24.78 -19.18
CA LYS A 89 18.98 -25.77 -19.67
C LYS A 89 20.21 -25.72 -18.74
N PRO A 90 20.73 -26.89 -18.29
CA PRO A 90 21.98 -26.91 -17.56
C PRO A 90 23.02 -26.11 -18.34
N GLU A 91 23.77 -25.26 -17.64
CA GLU A 91 24.87 -24.52 -18.25
C GLU A 91 25.74 -25.55 -18.98
N GLN A 92 25.80 -25.48 -20.32
CA GLN A 92 26.57 -26.44 -21.09
C GLN A 92 28.05 -26.19 -20.81
N PRO A 93 28.77 -27.14 -20.18
CA PRO A 93 30.14 -26.87 -19.80
C PRO A 93 31.02 -26.69 -21.04
N SER A 94 31.76 -25.59 -21.10
CA SER A 94 32.80 -25.41 -22.09
C SER A 94 33.95 -26.37 -21.77
N LEU A 95 34.22 -27.34 -22.65
CA LEU A 95 35.29 -28.32 -22.47
C LEU A 95 36.44 -28.09 -23.46
N PRO A 96 37.72 -28.09 -23.02
CA PRO A 96 38.14 -28.22 -21.61
C PRO A 96 37.71 -26.99 -20.79
N ALA A 97 37.35 -27.23 -19.52
CA ALA A 97 36.99 -26.15 -18.59
C ALA A 97 38.16 -25.17 -18.45
N GLY A 98 37.86 -23.87 -18.36
CA GLY A 98 38.87 -22.84 -18.15
C GLY A 98 39.69 -23.13 -16.89
N ALA A 99 41.01 -22.91 -16.96
CA ALA A 99 41.91 -23.08 -15.82
C ALA A 99 43.00 -22.01 -15.79
N ARG A 100 43.41 -21.58 -14.59
CA ARG A 100 44.54 -20.65 -14.38
C ARG A 100 45.33 -20.99 -13.14
N PHE A 101 46.65 -21.02 -13.25
CA PHE A 101 47.55 -21.18 -12.10
C PHE A 101 47.45 -19.99 -11.12
N ALA A 102 47.50 -20.28 -9.84
CA ALA A 102 47.76 -19.28 -8.80
C ALA A 102 49.18 -18.70 -8.94
N SER A 103 49.44 -17.56 -8.30
CA SER A 103 50.82 -17.08 -8.18
C SER A 103 51.64 -18.00 -7.26
N PRO A 104 52.99 -18.01 -7.39
CA PRO A 104 53.85 -18.83 -6.54
C PRO A 104 53.62 -18.58 -5.05
N SER A 105 53.55 -19.67 -4.28
CA SER A 105 53.50 -19.61 -2.81
C SER A 105 54.89 -19.52 -2.23
N ARG A 106 55.04 -18.90 -1.07
CA ARG A 106 56.32 -18.80 -0.37
C ARG A 106 56.20 -18.89 1.14
N LEU A 107 57.19 -19.54 1.74
CA LEU A 107 57.45 -19.54 3.17
C LEU A 107 58.70 -18.70 3.42
N ALA A 108 58.60 -17.72 4.30
CA ALA A 108 59.73 -16.88 4.69
C ALA A 108 60.06 -17.14 6.14
N PHE A 109 61.34 -17.35 6.43
CA PHE A 109 61.84 -17.67 7.76
C PHE A 109 62.78 -16.56 8.24
N VAL A 110 62.69 -16.23 9.52
CA VAL A 110 63.62 -15.30 10.19
C VAL A 110 64.94 -16.02 10.44
N VAL A 111 66.04 -15.42 10.01
CA VAL A 111 67.41 -15.88 10.30
C VAL A 111 68.03 -14.87 11.26
N THR A 112 68.42 -15.33 12.44
CA THR A 112 69.08 -14.54 13.49
C THR A 112 70.60 -14.57 13.31
N ALA A 113 71.32 -13.71 14.05
CA ALA A 113 72.78 -13.60 13.94
C ALA A 113 73.53 -14.90 14.31
N ASP A 114 72.93 -15.73 15.16
CA ASP A 114 73.51 -16.99 15.62
C ASP A 114 73.17 -18.17 14.70
N ASP A 115 72.21 -18.00 13.79
CA ASP A 115 71.79 -19.06 12.88
C ASP A 115 72.81 -19.28 11.76
N ARG A 116 73.15 -20.55 11.54
CA ARG A 116 73.97 -21.00 10.40
C ARG A 116 73.25 -22.15 9.73
N ILE A 117 72.98 -22.03 8.44
CA ILE A 117 72.23 -23.02 7.67
C ILE A 117 73.19 -23.66 6.68
N GLU A 118 73.42 -24.96 6.80
CA GLU A 118 74.24 -25.70 5.84
C GLU A 118 73.60 -25.61 4.45
N LEU A 119 74.36 -25.24 3.43
CA LEU A 119 73.87 -25.10 2.05
C LEU A 119 73.77 -26.48 1.36
N THR A 120 72.99 -27.36 1.97
CA THR A 120 72.60 -28.70 1.47
C THR A 120 71.09 -28.84 1.45
N ILE A 121 70.56 -29.90 0.81
CA ILE A 121 69.12 -30.16 0.79
C ILE A 121 68.64 -30.38 2.23
N GLU A 122 69.32 -31.26 2.94
CA GLU A 122 69.02 -31.63 4.32
C GLU A 122 69.15 -30.44 5.27
N GLY A 123 70.16 -29.58 5.08
CA GLY A 123 70.36 -28.37 5.87
C GLY A 123 69.27 -27.32 5.69
N ILE A 124 68.84 -27.07 4.45
CA ILE A 124 67.74 -26.13 4.16
C ILE A 124 66.40 -26.66 4.69
N LEU A 125 66.10 -27.94 4.47
CA LEU A 125 64.88 -28.57 5.00
C LEU A 125 64.90 -28.58 6.54
N GLY A 126 66.04 -28.90 7.16
CA GLY A 126 66.22 -28.81 8.61
C GLY A 126 65.93 -27.40 9.15
N ALA A 127 66.45 -26.37 8.47
CA ALA A 127 66.18 -24.98 8.84
C ALA A 127 64.70 -24.59 8.70
N MET A 128 64.00 -25.07 7.67
CA MET A 128 62.55 -24.84 7.51
C MET A 128 61.72 -25.39 8.68
N GLY A 129 62.16 -26.47 9.32
CA GLY A 129 61.48 -27.05 10.49
C GLY A 129 61.77 -26.33 11.81
N GLN A 130 62.90 -25.63 11.92
CA GLN A 130 63.36 -25.02 13.17
C GLN A 130 63.10 -23.51 13.24
N LEU A 131 63.34 -22.79 12.15
CA LEU A 131 63.28 -21.32 12.12
C LEU A 131 61.85 -20.79 12.29
N ALA A 132 61.73 -19.60 12.86
CA ALA A 132 60.44 -18.93 13.02
C ALA A 132 59.96 -18.32 11.68
N LEU A 133 58.65 -18.35 11.42
CA LEU A 133 58.09 -17.73 10.22
C LEU A 133 58.15 -16.20 10.30
N ALA A 134 58.62 -15.58 9.23
CA ALA A 134 58.41 -14.16 8.96
C ALA A 134 57.03 -14.00 8.29
N VAL A 135 56.08 -13.36 8.98
CA VAL A 135 54.68 -13.23 8.54
C VAL A 135 54.25 -11.77 8.48
N VAL A 136 53.15 -11.49 7.78
CA VAL A 136 52.51 -10.16 7.77
C VAL A 136 52.03 -9.83 9.19
N PRO A 137 52.10 -8.58 9.69
CA PRO A 137 51.61 -8.22 11.03
C PRO A 137 50.16 -8.60 11.33
N LEU A 138 49.32 -8.69 10.29
CA LEU A 138 47.92 -9.12 10.41
C LEU A 138 47.77 -10.63 10.67
N ALA A 139 48.79 -11.45 10.40
CA ALA A 139 48.85 -12.89 10.67
C ALA A 139 49.08 -13.19 12.17
N SER A 140 48.20 -12.66 13.02
CA SER A 140 48.28 -12.80 14.48
C SER A 140 47.83 -14.19 14.95
N PRO A 141 48.41 -14.74 16.03
CA PRO A 141 47.93 -16.00 16.62
C PRO A 141 46.51 -15.86 17.19
N ARG A 142 45.84 -16.97 17.51
CA ARG A 142 44.59 -16.92 18.26
C ARG A 142 44.92 -16.51 19.69
N GLN A 143 44.14 -15.60 20.29
CA GLN A 143 44.27 -15.33 21.72
C GLN A 143 43.42 -16.33 22.50
N VAL A 144 44.06 -17.21 23.26
CA VAL A 144 43.39 -18.15 24.16
C VAL A 144 43.34 -17.51 25.55
N TRP A 145 42.14 -17.30 26.09
CA TRP A 145 41.98 -16.87 27.48
C TRP A 145 41.88 -18.14 28.34
N SER A 146 42.98 -18.52 28.99
CA SER A 146 42.95 -19.56 30.03
C SER A 146 42.61 -18.92 31.38
N LEU A 147 41.52 -19.35 32.00
CA LEU A 147 41.14 -18.99 33.38
C LEU A 147 42.11 -19.57 34.43
N LEU A 148 43.05 -20.43 34.03
CA LEU A 148 44.00 -21.15 34.89
C LEU A 148 45.43 -20.56 34.90
N ASP A 149 45.74 -19.55 34.08
CA ASP A 149 47.07 -18.90 34.04
C ASP A 149 47.21 -17.72 35.03
N LEU A 150 46.56 -17.82 36.19
CA LEU A 150 46.78 -16.93 37.36
C LEU A 150 47.84 -17.51 38.32
N GLY A 151 48.78 -18.29 37.82
CA GLY A 151 49.99 -18.68 38.55
C GLY A 151 51.07 -17.60 38.47
N PRO A 152 51.96 -17.47 39.48
CA PRO A 152 53.15 -16.65 39.33
C PRO A 152 53.99 -17.21 38.19
N ALA A 153 54.21 -16.41 37.13
CA ALA A 153 55.01 -16.80 35.98
C ALA A 153 56.39 -17.32 36.44
N PRO A 154 56.92 -18.41 35.86
CA PRO A 154 58.31 -18.79 36.05
C PRO A 154 59.23 -17.65 35.60
N VAL A 155 60.35 -17.57 36.30
CA VAL A 155 61.40 -16.56 36.19
C VAL A 155 61.87 -16.40 34.74
N ALA A 156 61.91 -15.12 34.30
CA ALA A 156 62.58 -14.56 33.11
C ALA A 156 62.14 -15.08 31.72
N PRO A 157 61.38 -14.27 30.93
CA PRO A 157 61.33 -14.49 29.49
C PRO A 157 62.70 -14.17 28.86
N PRO A 158 63.22 -14.98 27.93
CA PRO A 158 64.33 -14.54 27.07
C PRO A 158 63.87 -13.31 26.29
N ALA A 159 64.78 -12.36 26.15
CA ALA A 159 64.52 -11.04 25.58
C ALA A 159 63.87 -11.15 24.19
N PHE A 160 62.56 -10.90 24.12
CA PHE A 160 61.92 -10.49 22.88
C PHE A 160 62.54 -9.15 22.49
N ALA A 161 63.54 -9.20 21.60
CA ALA A 161 63.99 -8.05 20.85
C ALA A 161 62.85 -7.62 19.91
N VAL A 162 61.91 -6.84 20.44
CA VAL A 162 61.04 -6.00 19.61
C VAL A 162 61.97 -4.96 18.99
N GLN A 163 62.48 -5.23 17.78
CA GLN A 163 62.95 -4.12 16.96
C GLN A 163 61.74 -3.20 16.73
N PRO A 164 61.88 -1.88 16.96
CA PRO A 164 60.77 -0.96 16.80
C PRO A 164 60.48 -0.84 15.30
N VAL A 165 59.38 -1.44 14.84
CA VAL A 165 58.87 -1.26 13.46
C VAL A 165 58.08 0.06 13.32
N PHE A 166 58.07 0.90 14.37
CA PHE A 166 57.54 2.26 14.32
C PHE A 166 58.63 3.24 14.73
N GLU A 167 59.02 4.14 13.81
CA GLU A 167 59.58 5.43 14.21
C GLU A 167 58.48 6.19 14.96
N LEU A 168 58.47 6.09 16.29
CA LEU A 168 57.81 7.06 17.15
C LEU A 168 58.73 8.26 17.30
N PRO A 169 58.24 9.51 17.20
CA PRO A 169 58.99 10.67 17.65
C PRO A 169 59.35 10.47 19.13
N HIS A 170 60.61 10.71 19.48
CA HIS A 170 61.19 10.54 20.80
C HIS A 170 60.25 10.88 21.97
N VAL A 171 59.88 9.88 22.78
CA VAL A 171 59.48 10.09 24.18
C VAL A 171 60.18 9.07 25.06
N ALA A 172 60.87 9.58 26.08
CA ALA A 172 61.89 8.92 26.87
C ALA A 172 61.42 7.69 27.68
N GLY A 173 62.11 6.57 27.50
CA GLY A 173 62.85 5.79 28.52
C GLY A 173 62.18 5.20 29.77
N GLN A 174 61.06 5.70 30.29
CA GLN A 174 60.55 5.28 31.62
C GLN A 174 59.06 4.89 31.65
N GLY A 175 58.31 5.03 30.55
CA GLY A 175 56.87 4.76 30.51
C GLY A 175 56.45 3.28 30.31
N LEU A 176 57.33 2.41 29.83
CA LEU A 176 56.97 1.05 29.39
C LEU A 176 56.68 0.07 30.55
N ALA A 177 57.32 0.24 31.72
CA ALA A 177 57.06 -0.58 32.90
C ALA A 177 55.73 -0.24 33.58
N ALA A 178 55.31 1.03 33.53
CA ALA A 178 54.01 1.47 34.07
C ALA A 178 52.83 1.03 33.19
N VAL A 179 53.05 0.89 31.87
CA VAL A 179 52.04 0.39 30.92
C VAL A 179 51.78 -1.12 31.11
N SER A 180 52.81 -1.91 31.46
CA SER A 180 52.65 -3.35 31.69
C SER A 180 51.93 -3.67 33.00
N GLU A 181 52.17 -2.92 34.08
CA GLU A 181 51.39 -3.03 35.32
C GLU A 181 49.93 -2.56 35.15
N ARG A 182 49.71 -1.51 34.36
CA ARG A 182 48.34 -1.00 34.09
C ARG A 182 47.52 -1.94 33.20
N LEU A 183 48.14 -2.63 32.25
CA LEU A 183 47.50 -3.71 31.47
C LEU A 183 47.11 -4.91 32.35
N ARG A 184 47.83 -5.17 33.45
CA ARG A 184 47.43 -6.18 34.46
C ARG A 184 46.17 -5.76 35.21
N ALA A 185 46.07 -4.51 35.64
CA ALA A 185 44.91 -4.01 36.40
C ALA A 185 43.60 -4.00 35.56
N THR A 186 43.67 -3.60 34.29
CA THR A 186 42.51 -3.62 33.39
C THR A 186 42.08 -5.04 33.00
N ARG A 187 43.03 -6.00 32.98
CA ARG A 187 42.76 -7.43 32.70
C ARG A 187 41.99 -8.13 33.82
N VAL A 188 42.24 -7.78 35.09
CA VAL A 188 41.55 -8.36 36.25
C VAL A 188 40.07 -7.95 36.27
N LEU A 189 39.76 -6.71 35.89
CA LEU A 189 38.39 -6.18 35.88
C LEU A 189 37.52 -6.68 34.72
N SER A 190 38.12 -7.06 33.59
CA SER A 190 37.38 -7.59 32.43
C SER A 190 37.03 -9.07 32.53
N ALA A 191 37.66 -9.81 33.44
CA ALA A 191 37.51 -11.26 33.59
C ALA A 191 36.43 -11.68 34.61
N SER A 192 36.01 -10.77 35.50
CA SER A 192 34.95 -11.04 36.47
C SER A 192 33.58 -10.72 35.88
N GLY A 193 32.94 -11.70 35.25
CA GLY A 193 31.51 -11.61 35.00
C GLY A 193 30.76 -11.52 36.33
N LEU A 194 29.91 -10.49 36.51
CA LEU A 194 28.59 -10.56 37.17
C LEU A 194 28.03 -9.16 37.48
N GLY A 195 26.74 -8.98 37.18
CA GLY A 195 25.90 -7.89 37.62
C GLY A 195 25.50 -7.96 39.10
N SER A 196 26.45 -8.19 40.03
CA SER A 196 26.18 -8.26 41.47
C SER A 196 26.96 -7.26 42.34
N ALA A 197 27.77 -6.36 41.77
CA ALA A 197 28.49 -5.32 42.54
C ALA A 197 27.66 -4.06 42.86
N VAL A 198 26.36 -4.03 42.57
CA VAL A 198 25.48 -2.87 42.87
C VAL A 198 25.16 -2.76 44.38
N HIS A 199 25.53 -3.76 45.19
CA HIS A 199 25.29 -3.77 46.64
C HIS A 199 26.47 -3.30 47.51
N LEU A 200 27.60 -2.87 46.93
CA LEU A 200 28.78 -2.42 47.68
C LEU A 200 28.92 -0.88 47.79
N ILE A 201 27.98 -0.13 47.22
CA ILE A 201 27.94 1.33 47.38
C ILE A 201 27.14 1.65 48.64
N ASP A 202 27.69 2.52 49.50
CA ASP A 202 27.01 3.04 50.68
C ASP A 202 25.57 3.50 50.33
N PRO A 203 24.53 3.05 51.07
CA PRO A 203 23.13 3.31 50.73
C PRO A 203 22.79 4.79 50.57
N GLU A 204 23.43 5.69 51.33
CA GLU A 204 23.18 7.13 51.26
C GLU A 204 23.79 7.75 50.00
N HIS A 205 24.98 7.29 49.58
CA HIS A 205 25.62 7.72 48.33
C HIS A 205 24.90 7.19 47.09
N ARG A 206 24.37 5.97 47.17
CA ARG A 206 23.52 5.39 46.11
C ARG A 206 22.20 6.16 45.96
N ALA A 207 21.59 6.59 47.07
CA ALA A 207 20.36 7.39 47.04
C ALA A 207 20.60 8.79 46.45
N ALA A 208 21.72 9.45 46.78
CA ALA A 208 22.06 10.78 46.24
C ALA A 208 22.39 10.75 44.73
N LEU A 209 23.03 9.68 44.23
CA LEU A 209 23.37 9.55 42.81
C LEU A 209 22.15 9.21 41.94
N LEU A 210 21.24 8.36 42.44
CA LEU A 210 19.98 8.03 41.75
C LEU A 210 18.97 9.18 41.79
N ALA A 211 19.03 10.04 42.82
CA ALA A 211 18.20 11.24 42.90
C ALA A 211 18.63 12.35 41.92
N THR A 212 19.88 12.36 41.46
CA THR A 212 20.39 13.40 40.55
C THR A 212 20.34 13.00 39.07
N HIS A 213 20.39 11.71 38.73
CA HIS A 213 20.32 11.24 37.33
C HIS A 213 19.58 9.88 37.21
N PRO A 214 18.23 9.88 37.14
CA PRO A 214 17.41 8.66 37.21
C PRO A 214 17.67 7.64 36.08
N ASP A 215 18.07 8.11 34.89
CA ASP A 215 18.06 7.31 33.66
C ASP A 215 19.43 6.78 33.21
N ARG A 216 20.51 7.02 33.98
CA ARG A 216 21.87 6.61 33.61
C ARG A 216 22.49 5.65 34.62
N ARG A 217 22.02 4.40 34.63
CA ARG A 217 22.62 3.31 35.42
C ARG A 217 24.08 3.04 35.05
N ASP A 218 24.49 3.39 33.83
CA ASP A 218 25.84 3.18 33.32
C ASP A 218 26.88 4.17 33.92
N ALA A 219 26.42 5.32 34.43
CA ALA A 219 27.29 6.34 35.03
C ALA A 219 27.71 5.99 36.47
N ALA A 220 26.89 5.24 37.21
CA ALA A 220 27.27 4.77 38.54
C ALA A 220 28.47 3.80 38.48
N ILE A 221 28.65 3.09 37.35
CA ILE A 221 29.77 2.19 37.10
C ILE A 221 31.05 2.97 36.76
N SER A 222 30.95 4.14 36.12
CA SER A 222 32.12 4.95 35.75
C SER A 222 32.72 5.74 36.92
N VAL A 223 31.90 6.12 37.91
CA VAL A 223 32.34 6.91 39.07
C VAL A 223 33.17 6.08 40.07
N ALA A 224 32.94 4.76 40.19
CA ALA A 224 33.72 3.89 41.08
C ALA A 224 35.22 3.75 40.66
N VAL A 225 35.59 4.21 39.46
CA VAL A 225 36.95 4.13 38.92
C VAL A 225 37.59 5.53 38.72
N GLY A 226 36.83 6.61 38.90
CA GLY A 226 37.23 7.95 38.47
C GLY A 226 37.76 8.86 39.58
N GLY A 227 39.00 8.66 40.02
CA GLY A 227 39.67 9.59 40.95
C GLY A 227 41.12 9.95 40.62
N ALA A 228 41.74 9.36 39.59
CA ALA A 228 43.18 9.53 39.36
C ALA A 228 43.62 9.48 37.88
N LEU A 229 42.84 10.05 36.96
CA LEU A 229 43.25 10.10 35.54
C LEU A 229 43.01 11.48 34.92
N ASP A 230 44.12 12.09 34.52
CA ASP A 230 44.19 13.22 33.59
C ASP A 230 43.73 12.75 32.18
N PRO A 231 42.70 13.37 31.56
CA PRO A 231 42.14 12.96 30.27
C PRO A 231 43.09 13.14 29.07
N SER A 232 44.23 13.81 29.26
CA SER A 232 45.13 14.18 28.16
C SER A 232 46.09 13.06 27.69
N VAL A 233 46.17 11.93 28.42
CA VAL A 233 47.09 10.81 28.10
C VAL A 233 46.38 9.54 27.59
N THR A 234 45.04 9.52 27.53
CA THR A 234 44.22 8.36 27.12
C THR A 234 44.10 8.12 25.59
N GLY A 235 44.99 8.69 24.77
CA GLY A 235 44.76 8.89 23.33
C GLY A 235 45.41 7.93 22.32
N VAL A 236 46.12 6.86 22.70
CA VAL A 236 46.73 5.94 21.70
C VAL A 236 45.96 4.61 21.62
N VAL A 237 44.85 4.61 20.88
CA VAL A 237 44.16 3.37 20.50
C VAL A 237 44.91 2.75 19.33
N LEU A 238 45.77 1.76 19.60
CA LEU A 238 46.40 0.95 18.55
C LEU A 238 45.33 0.18 17.76
N ARG A 239 45.26 0.43 16.44
CA ARG A 239 44.32 -0.23 15.50
C ARG A 239 45.05 -1.18 14.56
N ASN A 240 44.38 -2.23 14.11
CA ASN A 240 44.89 -3.11 13.05
C ASN A 240 45.11 -2.28 11.78
N PRO A 241 46.27 -2.40 11.11
CA PRO A 241 46.50 -1.73 9.83
C PRO A 241 45.57 -2.31 8.76
N ASP A 242 45.40 -1.58 7.67
CA ASP A 242 44.70 -2.12 6.51
C ASP A 242 45.52 -3.23 5.85
N PRO A 243 44.86 -4.26 5.28
CA PRO A 243 45.50 -5.29 4.49
C PRO A 243 46.34 -4.70 3.36
N ARG A 244 47.48 -5.33 3.10
CA ARG A 244 48.39 -4.96 2.01
C ARG A 244 48.98 -6.21 1.37
N PRO A 245 49.48 -6.13 0.13
CA PRO A 245 50.29 -7.19 -0.44
C PRO A 245 51.44 -7.58 0.52
N PRO A 246 51.65 -8.88 0.78
CA PRO A 246 52.78 -9.37 1.56
C PRO A 246 54.10 -9.06 0.84
N ARG A 247 55.11 -8.59 1.58
CA ARG A 247 56.44 -8.25 1.06
C ARG A 247 57.21 -9.52 0.66
N PRO A 248 58.23 -9.45 -0.21
CA PRO A 248 58.99 -10.63 -0.65
C PRO A 248 59.55 -11.50 0.49
N GLY A 249 59.99 -10.89 1.60
CA GLY A 249 60.49 -11.58 2.80
C GLY A 249 59.42 -11.96 3.84
N GLU A 250 58.13 -11.95 3.47
CA GLU A 250 57.00 -12.38 4.31
C GLU A 250 56.34 -13.62 3.70
N THR A 251 55.87 -14.51 4.57
CA THR A 251 55.16 -15.75 4.22
C THR A 251 53.81 -15.43 3.59
N ALA A 252 53.57 -15.98 2.40
CA ALA A 252 52.33 -15.82 1.66
C ALA A 252 52.06 -17.08 0.83
N ILE A 253 51.00 -17.79 1.18
CA ILE A 253 50.56 -19.03 0.54
C ILE A 253 49.31 -18.71 -0.27
N GLU A 254 49.40 -18.82 -1.59
CA GLU A 254 48.27 -18.51 -2.45
C GLU A 254 47.44 -19.77 -2.73
N ILE A 255 46.46 -19.99 -1.87
CA ILE A 255 45.47 -21.05 -1.99
C ILE A 255 44.19 -20.63 -1.25
N PRO A 256 43.03 -20.53 -1.93
CA PRO A 256 42.85 -20.63 -3.38
C PRO A 256 43.51 -19.49 -4.17
N SER A 257 43.57 -19.66 -5.49
CA SER A 257 44.09 -18.65 -6.42
C SER A 257 43.54 -17.26 -6.11
N ARG A 258 44.43 -16.27 -6.14
CA ARG A 258 44.18 -14.85 -5.81
C ARG A 258 43.91 -14.57 -4.33
N LEU A 259 43.73 -15.56 -3.45
CA LEU A 259 43.67 -15.36 -1.99
C LEU A 259 44.99 -15.77 -1.34
N GLN A 260 45.64 -14.83 -0.66
CA GLN A 260 46.90 -15.08 0.03
C GLN A 260 46.63 -15.33 1.51
N LEU A 261 46.94 -16.55 1.94
CA LEU A 261 46.88 -17.00 3.32
C LEU A 261 48.28 -16.88 3.96
N SER A 262 48.30 -16.64 5.27
CA SER A 262 49.53 -16.69 6.06
C SER A 262 49.23 -17.36 7.40
N PRO A 263 50.02 -18.37 7.82
CA PRO A 263 49.99 -18.87 9.19
C PRO A 263 50.38 -17.77 10.19
N SER A 264 50.11 -17.99 11.47
CA SER A 264 50.60 -17.07 12.49
C SER A 264 52.11 -17.19 12.72
N VAL A 265 52.70 -16.27 13.48
CA VAL A 265 54.09 -16.39 13.97
C VAL A 265 54.38 -17.68 14.76
N GLN A 266 53.34 -18.33 15.28
CA GLN A 266 53.45 -19.63 15.98
C GLN A 266 53.41 -20.82 15.01
N GLY A 267 53.11 -20.61 13.73
CA GLY A 267 53.09 -21.69 12.75
C GLY A 267 54.48 -22.28 12.50
N GLY A 268 54.54 -23.59 12.26
CA GLY A 268 55.74 -24.35 11.92
C GLY A 268 55.46 -25.37 10.82
N TRP A 269 56.52 -25.94 10.25
CA TRP A 269 56.42 -26.83 9.08
C TRP A 269 57.15 -28.15 9.30
N ALA A 270 56.42 -29.27 9.34
CA ALA A 270 56.96 -30.62 9.50
C ALA A 270 57.10 -31.32 8.14
N HIS A 271 58.23 -31.98 7.90
CA HIS A 271 58.53 -32.68 6.64
C HIS A 271 59.72 -33.63 6.78
N ALA A 272 59.87 -34.54 5.82
CA ALA A 272 61.05 -35.40 5.72
C ALA A 272 62.25 -34.63 5.15
N THR A 273 63.39 -34.68 5.85
CA THR A 273 64.65 -34.07 5.41
C THR A 273 65.45 -34.98 4.47
N GLY A 274 65.25 -36.30 4.53
CA GLY A 274 65.86 -37.32 3.66
C GLY A 274 64.83 -38.29 3.06
N VAL A 275 65.28 -39.23 2.23
CA VAL A 275 64.45 -40.32 1.67
C VAL A 275 65.09 -41.66 2.03
N ASP A 276 64.40 -42.43 2.87
CA ASP A 276 64.82 -43.77 3.27
C ASP A 276 63.95 -44.81 2.56
N ALA A 277 64.27 -45.08 1.28
CA ALA A 277 63.57 -46.09 0.47
C ALA A 277 64.57 -46.90 -0.38
N ALA A 278 64.35 -48.22 -0.47
CA ALA A 278 65.15 -49.07 -1.35
C ALA A 278 64.78 -48.83 -2.84
N PRO A 279 65.69 -49.09 -3.79
CA PRO A 279 65.38 -48.94 -5.21
C PRO A 279 64.15 -49.76 -5.63
N GLY A 280 63.12 -49.09 -6.17
CA GLY A 280 61.87 -49.71 -6.62
C GLY A 280 60.74 -49.73 -5.60
N GLU A 281 60.98 -49.29 -4.36
CA GLU A 281 59.91 -49.11 -3.37
C GLU A 281 59.08 -47.84 -3.65
N PRO A 282 57.77 -47.85 -3.39
CA PRO A 282 56.95 -46.65 -3.46
C PRO A 282 57.48 -45.59 -2.50
N VAL A 283 57.82 -44.42 -3.02
CA VAL A 283 58.24 -43.25 -2.23
C VAL A 283 57.06 -42.30 -2.11
N GLU A 284 56.82 -41.79 -0.89
CA GLU A 284 55.82 -40.76 -0.68
C GLU A 284 56.20 -39.46 -1.40
N LEU A 285 55.23 -38.80 -2.02
CA LEU A 285 55.44 -37.45 -2.57
C LEU A 285 55.90 -36.52 -1.44
N TRP A 286 57.03 -35.86 -1.63
CA TRP A 286 57.52 -34.91 -0.65
C TRP A 286 56.49 -33.82 -0.39
N HIS A 287 56.27 -33.55 0.88
CA HIS A 287 55.34 -32.54 1.32
C HIS A 287 55.79 -31.95 2.65
N THR A 288 55.40 -30.70 2.89
CA THR A 288 55.57 -30.04 4.17
C THR A 288 54.22 -29.66 4.76
N ARG A 289 54.04 -29.91 6.06
CA ARG A 289 52.76 -29.87 6.76
C ARG A 289 52.74 -28.76 7.80
N LEU A 290 51.69 -27.94 7.78
CA LEU A 290 51.51 -26.89 8.79
C LEU A 290 51.18 -27.50 10.16
N GLY A 291 51.99 -27.16 11.15
CA GLY A 291 51.72 -27.37 12.58
C GLY A 291 52.02 -26.11 13.40
N VAL A 292 52.16 -26.28 14.70
CA VAL A 292 52.45 -25.22 15.67
C VAL A 292 53.83 -25.44 16.27
N ARG A 293 54.67 -24.40 16.30
CA ARG A 293 56.00 -24.49 16.90
C ARG A 293 55.90 -24.55 18.41
N VAL A 294 56.47 -25.58 18.99
CA VAL A 294 56.63 -25.79 20.43
C VAL A 294 58.13 -25.83 20.73
N ALA A 295 58.60 -24.98 21.64
CA ALA A 295 59.98 -25.03 22.10
C ALA A 295 60.11 -26.10 23.20
N ASN A 296 61.05 -27.02 23.04
CA ASN A 296 61.42 -28.00 24.05
C ASN A 296 62.31 -27.36 25.14
N GLU A 297 62.45 -28.04 26.28
CA GLU A 297 63.28 -27.58 27.40
C GLU A 297 64.76 -27.40 27.03
N ASP A 298 65.25 -28.15 26.04
CA ASP A 298 66.62 -28.08 25.51
C ASP A 298 66.82 -26.99 24.45
N GLY A 299 65.77 -26.22 24.13
CA GLY A 299 65.78 -25.15 23.13
C GLY A 299 65.54 -25.63 21.69
N SER A 300 65.41 -26.94 21.44
CA SER A 300 65.01 -27.46 20.14
C SER A 300 63.53 -27.16 19.85
N VAL A 301 63.16 -27.04 18.57
CA VAL A 301 61.77 -26.76 18.17
C VAL A 301 61.14 -28.03 17.63
N LEU A 302 60.01 -28.40 18.22
CA LEU A 302 59.08 -29.40 17.69
C LEU A 302 57.95 -28.69 16.95
N VAL A 303 57.49 -29.27 15.85
CA VAL A 303 56.27 -28.82 15.16
C VAL A 303 55.14 -29.77 15.55
N ASP A 304 54.25 -29.31 16.41
CA ASP A 304 53.05 -30.04 16.83
C ASP A 304 51.97 -29.95 15.75
N GLU A 305 51.71 -31.06 15.06
CA GLU A 305 50.68 -31.16 14.03
C GLU A 305 49.28 -31.40 14.63
N ASP A 306 49.13 -31.63 15.94
CA ASP A 306 47.84 -31.97 16.57
C ASP A 306 47.19 -30.78 17.30
N ASP A 307 47.88 -29.65 17.47
CA ASP A 307 47.31 -28.42 18.07
C ASP A 307 46.20 -27.81 17.19
N ALA A 308 44.96 -28.22 17.46
CA ALA A 308 43.78 -27.73 16.76
C ALA A 308 43.40 -26.27 17.07
N ILE A 309 43.99 -25.65 18.09
CA ILE A 309 43.64 -24.29 18.54
C ILE A 309 44.48 -23.24 17.78
N GLN A 310 45.79 -23.48 17.67
CA GLN A 310 46.75 -22.57 17.03
C GLN A 310 47.19 -22.99 15.64
N ARG A 311 46.80 -24.19 15.15
CA ARG A 311 46.93 -24.53 13.73
C ARG A 311 45.89 -23.76 12.92
N ILE A 312 46.25 -22.52 12.60
CA ILE A 312 45.39 -21.52 11.97
C ILE A 312 46.10 -20.78 10.84
N VAL A 313 45.30 -20.18 9.95
CA VAL A 313 45.76 -19.19 8.96
C VAL A 313 44.86 -17.95 8.99
N ARG A 314 45.35 -16.87 8.38
CA ARG A 314 44.52 -15.68 8.07
C ARG A 314 44.63 -15.35 6.60
N GLY A 315 43.53 -14.88 6.02
CA GLY A 315 43.56 -14.23 4.71
C GLY A 315 44.23 -12.87 4.89
N VAL A 316 45.44 -12.71 4.39
CA VAL A 316 46.21 -11.47 4.59
C VAL A 316 46.07 -10.50 3.43
N TRP A 317 45.75 -11.00 2.24
CA TRP A 317 45.58 -10.18 1.05
C TRP A 317 44.79 -10.91 -0.05
N THR A 318 44.13 -10.16 -0.94
CA THR A 318 43.59 -10.68 -2.20
C THR A 318 44.16 -9.91 -3.39
N ARG A 319 44.54 -10.63 -4.45
CA ARG A 319 45.02 -10.04 -5.71
C ARG A 319 43.89 -9.45 -6.57
N ASP A 320 42.64 -9.51 -6.09
CA ASP A 320 41.50 -8.78 -6.67
C ASP A 320 41.54 -7.28 -6.42
N LEU A 321 42.38 -6.85 -5.48
CA LEU A 321 42.46 -5.46 -5.07
C LEU A 321 43.84 -4.89 -5.37
N GLU A 322 43.87 -3.62 -5.77
CA GLU A 322 45.10 -2.80 -5.79
C GLU A 322 45.33 -2.14 -4.43
N THR A 323 44.25 -1.67 -3.81
CA THR A 323 44.19 -1.10 -2.47
C THR A 323 43.01 -1.70 -1.72
N TRP A 324 43.06 -1.74 -0.38
CA TRP A 324 42.06 -2.44 0.42
C TRP A 324 40.61 -1.95 0.22
N ASP A 325 40.44 -0.65 0.02
CA ASP A 325 39.12 -0.02 -0.23
C ASP A 325 38.83 0.18 -1.74
N GLY A 326 39.62 -0.45 -2.62
CA GLY A 326 39.43 -0.39 -4.07
C GLY A 326 38.22 -1.18 -4.58
N PRO A 327 37.81 -0.96 -5.84
CA PRO A 327 36.72 -1.71 -6.46
C PRO A 327 37.10 -3.17 -6.70
N LEU A 328 36.10 -4.06 -6.69
CA LEU A 328 36.25 -5.48 -7.03
C LEU A 328 36.06 -5.70 -8.54
N PRO A 329 36.78 -6.65 -9.16
CA PRO A 329 36.54 -7.06 -10.54
C PRO A 329 35.19 -7.81 -10.67
N SER A 330 34.72 -7.96 -11.92
CA SER A 330 33.51 -8.71 -12.25
C SER A 330 33.67 -10.21 -12.00
N LEU A 331 32.54 -10.93 -11.82
CA LEU A 331 32.53 -12.38 -11.58
C LEU A 331 33.08 -13.22 -12.74
N ASP A 332 32.89 -12.73 -13.97
CA ASP A 332 33.20 -13.49 -15.18
C ASP A 332 34.63 -13.27 -15.68
N GLU A 333 35.43 -12.46 -14.98
CA GLU A 333 36.83 -12.24 -15.32
C GLU A 333 37.76 -13.12 -14.47
N PRO A 334 38.42 -14.14 -15.06
CA PRO A 334 38.33 -14.60 -16.45
C PRO A 334 37.24 -15.64 -16.72
N PHE A 335 36.64 -16.16 -15.67
CA PHE A 335 35.50 -17.07 -15.65
C PHE A 335 35.06 -17.24 -14.18
N ARG A 336 33.86 -17.78 -13.96
CA ARG A 336 33.34 -18.13 -12.62
C ARG A 336 34.23 -19.15 -11.92
N MET A 337 34.66 -18.83 -10.70
CA MET A 337 35.52 -19.67 -9.83
C MET A 337 34.78 -20.09 -8.55
N SER A 338 35.31 -21.09 -7.81
CA SER A 338 34.72 -21.58 -6.55
C SER A 338 34.63 -20.54 -5.44
N THR A 339 35.48 -19.50 -5.49
CA THR A 339 35.37 -18.30 -4.66
C THR A 339 35.27 -17.08 -5.58
N GLN A 340 34.40 -16.15 -5.23
CA GLN A 340 34.21 -14.89 -5.97
C GLN A 340 35.17 -13.80 -5.43
N PRO A 341 35.44 -12.72 -6.17
CA PRO A 341 36.27 -11.61 -5.69
C PRO A 341 35.80 -11.05 -4.34
N ARG A 342 34.48 -10.92 -4.16
CA ARG A 342 33.90 -10.48 -2.88
C ARG A 342 34.13 -11.49 -1.75
N ASP A 343 34.12 -12.79 -2.02
CA ASP A 343 34.40 -13.81 -1.00
C ASP A 343 35.83 -13.67 -0.50
N ARG A 344 36.80 -13.54 -1.41
CA ARG A 344 38.22 -13.39 -1.06
C ARG A 344 38.49 -12.11 -0.26
N ARG A 345 37.87 -10.97 -0.62
CA ARG A 345 37.92 -9.75 0.20
C ARG A 345 37.34 -10.00 1.58
N ASP A 346 36.13 -10.55 1.67
CA ASP A 346 35.45 -10.71 2.95
C ASP A 346 36.17 -11.73 3.86
N ILE A 347 36.83 -12.76 3.32
CA ILE A 347 37.69 -13.67 4.09
C ILE A 347 38.88 -12.91 4.70
N VAL A 348 39.55 -12.05 3.94
CA VAL A 348 40.63 -11.19 4.44
C VAL A 348 40.11 -10.26 5.54
N GLY A 349 38.99 -9.59 5.28
CA GLY A 349 38.37 -8.65 6.21
C GLY A 349 37.92 -9.29 7.52
N GLN A 350 37.24 -10.44 7.43
CA GLN A 350 36.75 -11.18 8.61
C GLN A 350 37.91 -11.78 9.42
N SER A 351 38.94 -12.30 8.77
CA SER A 351 40.07 -12.94 9.48
C SER A 351 41.12 -11.96 10.00
N THR A 352 41.12 -10.68 9.61
CA THR A 352 42.13 -9.69 10.04
C THR A 352 41.54 -8.44 10.72
N ARG A 353 40.25 -8.15 10.52
CA ARG A 353 39.52 -7.00 11.06
C ARG A 353 40.24 -5.64 10.88
N PRO A 354 40.35 -5.15 9.63
CA PRO A 354 41.03 -3.90 9.31
C PRO A 354 40.47 -2.67 10.05
N GLY A 355 41.34 -1.88 10.66
CA GLY A 355 40.98 -0.71 11.47
C GLY A 355 40.31 -1.05 12.82
N GLY A 356 40.18 -2.33 13.19
CA GLY A 356 39.71 -2.77 14.50
C GLY A 356 40.74 -2.54 15.61
N ARG A 357 40.34 -2.64 16.89
CA ARG A 357 41.29 -2.55 18.02
C ARG A 357 42.19 -3.79 18.05
N ILE A 358 43.51 -3.62 18.16
CA ILE A 358 44.50 -4.74 18.07
C ILE A 358 44.25 -5.84 19.11
N PHE A 359 43.79 -5.48 20.31
CA PHE A 359 43.53 -6.46 21.40
C PHE A 359 42.25 -7.29 21.21
N LEU A 360 41.44 -7.01 20.18
CA LEU A 360 40.27 -7.80 19.82
C LEU A 360 40.60 -8.62 18.58
N THR A 361 41.36 -9.69 18.77
CA THR A 361 41.78 -10.56 17.67
C THR A 361 40.56 -11.24 17.04
N PRO A 362 40.32 -11.07 15.73
CA PRO A 362 39.19 -11.71 15.06
C PRO A 362 39.39 -13.23 14.94
N ALA A 363 38.27 -13.96 14.78
CA ALA A 363 38.31 -15.39 14.55
C ALA A 363 39.16 -15.72 13.31
N PRO A 364 40.19 -16.58 13.45
CA PRO A 364 41.05 -16.95 12.33
C PRO A 364 40.33 -17.97 11.42
N VAL A 365 41.01 -18.41 10.37
CA VAL A 365 40.61 -19.59 9.59
C VAL A 365 41.26 -20.81 10.22
N GLU A 366 40.45 -21.77 10.63
CA GLU A 366 40.89 -23.03 11.22
C GLU A 366 41.43 -23.95 10.13
N VAL A 367 42.55 -24.61 10.41
CA VAL A 367 43.21 -25.52 9.48
C VAL A 367 43.15 -26.93 10.05
N GLN A 368 42.41 -27.80 9.38
CA GLN A 368 42.48 -29.25 9.63
C GLN A 368 43.65 -29.87 8.88
N ARG A 369 43.92 -29.38 7.66
CA ARG A 369 45.05 -29.82 6.83
C ARG A 369 45.56 -28.68 5.95
N LEU A 370 46.87 -28.46 5.93
CA LEU A 370 47.52 -27.62 4.93
C LEU A 370 48.91 -28.16 4.61
N TYR A 371 49.05 -28.83 3.46
CA TYR A 371 50.31 -29.40 2.99
C TYR A 371 50.75 -28.70 1.71
N LEU A 372 52.03 -28.38 1.60
CA LEU A 372 52.63 -27.87 0.38
C LEU A 372 53.53 -28.93 -0.25
N THR A 373 53.35 -29.13 -1.57
CA THR A 373 54.15 -30.06 -2.38
C THR A 373 54.60 -29.35 -3.65
N SER A 374 55.49 -29.97 -4.41
CA SER A 374 55.90 -29.43 -5.71
C SER A 374 54.84 -29.60 -6.81
N LEU A 375 53.78 -30.40 -6.57
CA LEU A 375 52.66 -30.60 -7.50
C LEU A 375 51.40 -29.79 -7.17
N GLY A 376 51.39 -29.07 -6.04
CA GLY A 376 50.23 -28.32 -5.55
C GLY A 376 49.93 -28.63 -4.08
N ALA A 377 49.04 -27.84 -3.47
CA ALA A 377 48.77 -27.95 -2.04
C ALA A 377 47.54 -28.82 -1.71
N PHE A 378 47.57 -29.46 -0.54
CA PHE A 378 46.40 -30.07 0.07
C PHE A 378 45.87 -29.10 1.12
N MET A 379 44.57 -28.83 1.11
CA MET A 379 43.95 -27.88 2.03
C MET A 379 42.61 -28.43 2.52
N ASP A 380 42.36 -28.35 3.82
CA ASP A 380 41.04 -28.51 4.47
C ASP A 380 40.93 -27.44 5.56
N VAL A 381 40.16 -26.39 5.26
CA VAL A 381 40.05 -25.20 6.10
C VAL A 381 38.61 -24.78 6.31
N ARG A 382 38.36 -24.14 7.46
CA ARG A 382 37.07 -23.56 7.83
C ARG A 382 37.24 -22.23 8.54
N GLY A 383 36.65 -21.17 7.98
CA GLY A 383 36.44 -19.91 8.66
C GLY A 383 34.95 -19.74 9.00
N ALA A 384 34.64 -19.46 10.26
CA ALA A 384 33.28 -19.20 10.71
C ALA A 384 33.28 -17.94 11.58
N TRP A 385 32.44 -16.97 11.25
CA TRP A 385 32.48 -15.64 11.86
C TRP A 385 31.11 -15.21 12.36
N THR A 386 31.07 -14.72 13.60
CA THR A 386 29.89 -14.07 14.20
C THR A 386 29.94 -12.54 14.07
N ASP A 387 31.08 -11.99 13.67
CA ASP A 387 31.25 -10.55 13.45
C ASP A 387 30.41 -10.09 12.24
N LYS A 388 29.58 -9.07 12.46
CA LYS A 388 28.69 -8.49 11.44
C LYS A 388 29.39 -7.43 10.56
N SER A 389 30.72 -7.30 10.64
CA SER A 389 31.50 -6.30 9.88
C SER A 389 31.44 -6.54 8.37
N TYR A 390 31.30 -7.81 7.94
CA TYR A 390 31.13 -8.22 6.54
C TYR A 390 29.88 -9.11 6.39
N GLY A 391 29.42 -9.36 5.16
CA GLY A 391 28.29 -10.23 4.87
C GLY A 391 28.59 -11.73 4.92
N LEU A 392 29.86 -12.12 4.95
CA LEU A 392 30.31 -13.53 4.98
C LEU A 392 30.17 -14.13 6.39
N GLU A 393 29.44 -15.24 6.51
CA GLU A 393 29.23 -15.98 7.77
C GLU A 393 30.18 -17.18 7.88
N GLU A 394 30.39 -17.91 6.78
CA GLU A 394 31.20 -19.12 6.76
C GLU A 394 31.88 -19.32 5.41
N TRP A 395 33.12 -19.82 5.46
CA TRP A 395 33.88 -20.32 4.32
C TRP A 395 34.48 -21.69 4.67
N GLN A 396 34.26 -22.69 3.83
CA GLN A 396 34.93 -23.99 3.90
C GLN A 396 35.57 -24.30 2.55
N HIS A 397 36.78 -24.85 2.57
CA HIS A 397 37.50 -25.16 1.33
C HIS A 397 38.35 -26.41 1.48
N ARG A 398 38.10 -27.38 0.59
CA ARG A 398 38.88 -28.60 0.44
C ARG A 398 39.50 -28.67 -0.95
N ALA A 399 40.82 -28.79 -0.99
CA ALA A 399 41.61 -28.94 -2.21
C ALA A 399 42.64 -30.07 -2.06
N THR A 400 42.91 -30.76 -3.17
CA THR A 400 43.86 -31.88 -3.27
C THR A 400 44.79 -31.59 -4.44
N LEU A 401 46.12 -31.58 -4.19
CA LEU A 401 47.12 -31.22 -5.22
C LEU A 401 46.78 -29.91 -5.96
N GLY A 402 46.32 -28.91 -5.22
CA GLY A 402 45.95 -27.60 -5.74
C GLY A 402 44.63 -27.54 -6.50
N ARG A 403 43.86 -28.62 -6.56
CA ARG A 403 42.56 -28.67 -7.27
C ARG A 403 41.39 -28.75 -6.30
N ASP A 404 40.37 -27.94 -6.55
CA ASP A 404 39.18 -27.86 -5.70
C ASP A 404 38.38 -29.18 -5.72
N GLN A 405 37.90 -29.57 -4.55
CA GLN A 405 37.04 -30.74 -4.34
C GLN A 405 35.69 -30.33 -3.75
N TYR A 406 35.71 -29.47 -2.74
CA TYR A 406 34.52 -28.94 -2.08
C TYR A 406 34.78 -27.52 -1.60
N VAL A 407 33.92 -26.57 -1.95
CA VAL A 407 33.95 -25.21 -1.45
C VAL A 407 32.54 -24.82 -1.01
N LYS A 408 32.41 -24.21 0.16
CA LYS A 408 31.15 -23.68 0.67
C LYS A 408 31.34 -22.25 1.12
N VAL A 409 30.48 -21.36 0.64
CA VAL A 409 30.42 -19.96 1.04
C VAL A 409 29.01 -19.67 1.54
N VAL A 410 28.90 -19.09 2.74
CA VAL A 410 27.62 -18.72 3.35
C VAL A 410 27.58 -17.22 3.57
N ARG A 411 26.58 -16.55 2.99
CA ARG A 411 26.39 -15.10 3.09
C ARG A 411 25.05 -14.75 3.75
N ALA A 412 25.10 -13.79 4.67
CA ALA A 412 23.94 -13.31 5.40
C ALA A 412 23.02 -12.44 4.51
N GLY A 413 21.72 -12.57 4.73
CA GLY A 413 20.68 -11.73 4.14
C GLY A 413 19.35 -11.85 4.89
N PHE A 414 18.28 -11.36 4.28
CA PHE A 414 16.92 -11.48 4.79
C PHE A 414 15.91 -11.53 3.65
N LEU A 415 14.70 -12.02 3.93
CA LEU A 415 13.59 -12.09 2.97
C LEU A 415 12.65 -10.89 3.16
N PHE A 416 12.59 -10.02 2.16
CA PHE A 416 11.70 -8.86 2.11
C PHE A 416 10.32 -9.28 1.56
N PRO A 417 9.19 -8.75 2.09
CA PRO A 417 9.08 -7.61 3.02
C PRO A 417 9.04 -7.98 4.51
N PHE A 418 8.83 -9.25 4.84
CA PHE A 418 8.61 -9.71 6.22
C PHE A 418 9.87 -9.66 7.11
N GLY A 419 11.06 -9.64 6.51
CA GLY A 419 12.33 -9.40 7.20
C GLY A 419 12.94 -10.62 7.87
N HIS A 420 12.51 -11.83 7.52
CA HIS A 420 13.07 -13.06 8.10
C HIS A 420 14.54 -13.22 7.73
N ARG A 421 15.40 -13.43 8.73
CA ARG A 421 16.84 -13.65 8.50
C ARG A 421 17.08 -14.96 7.76
N ALA A 422 17.91 -14.89 6.72
CA ALA A 422 18.23 -16.02 5.86
C ALA A 422 19.70 -15.99 5.43
N SER A 423 20.24 -17.12 5.00
CA SER A 423 21.60 -17.20 4.47
C SER A 423 21.56 -17.80 3.06
N LEU A 424 22.21 -17.14 2.12
CA LEU A 424 22.51 -17.70 0.81
C LEU A 424 23.73 -18.62 0.96
N VAL A 425 23.57 -19.88 0.56
CA VAL A 425 24.63 -20.88 0.55
C VAL A 425 25.01 -21.17 -0.89
N THR A 426 26.28 -20.98 -1.20
CA THR A 426 26.90 -21.42 -2.45
C THR A 426 27.77 -22.63 -2.14
N GLU A 427 27.48 -23.77 -2.77
CA GLU A 427 28.31 -24.96 -2.67
C GLU A 427 28.87 -25.33 -4.04
N THR A 428 30.20 -25.44 -4.14
CA THR A 428 30.90 -25.94 -5.32
C THR A 428 31.48 -27.32 -5.02
N ARG A 429 31.23 -28.31 -5.87
CA ARG A 429 31.72 -29.69 -5.73
C ARG A 429 32.31 -30.21 -7.03
N ARG A 430 33.40 -30.96 -6.93
CA ARG A 430 33.87 -31.78 -8.06
C ARG A 430 32.98 -33.01 -8.19
N LYS A 431 32.34 -33.19 -9.35
CA LYS A 431 31.51 -34.37 -9.64
C LYS A 431 31.88 -34.94 -11.00
N VAL A 432 31.85 -36.27 -11.11
CA VAL A 432 31.85 -36.97 -12.40
C VAL A 432 30.47 -36.75 -13.02
N ASP A 433 30.45 -36.25 -14.25
CA ASP A 433 29.19 -36.07 -14.99
C ASP A 433 29.14 -37.04 -16.19
N PRO A 434 28.28 -38.08 -16.12
CA PRO A 434 28.15 -39.07 -17.18
C PRO A 434 27.50 -38.52 -18.47
N THR A 435 26.99 -37.29 -18.45
CA THR A 435 26.32 -36.67 -19.60
C THR A 435 27.28 -35.88 -20.52
N LEU A 436 28.53 -35.64 -20.09
CA LEU A 436 29.50 -34.83 -20.86
C LEU A 436 30.22 -35.62 -21.96
N PRO A 437 30.56 -35.03 -23.12
CA PRO A 437 31.30 -35.74 -24.18
C PRO A 437 32.66 -36.26 -23.67
N ARG A 438 32.96 -37.57 -23.89
CA ARG A 438 34.06 -38.38 -23.29
C ARG A 438 33.73 -38.96 -21.90
N SER A 439 32.49 -39.38 -21.71
CA SER A 439 31.66 -39.29 -20.48
C SER A 439 31.83 -40.24 -19.31
N ALA A 440 32.62 -41.31 -19.31
CA ALA A 440 32.57 -42.19 -18.14
C ALA A 440 33.28 -41.60 -16.89
N ASP A 441 34.35 -40.80 -17.10
CA ASP A 441 35.33 -40.50 -16.04
C ASP A 441 35.74 -39.01 -15.91
N THR A 442 35.06 -38.08 -16.59
CA THR A 442 35.43 -36.64 -16.52
C THR A 442 34.77 -35.95 -15.33
N ALA A 443 35.59 -35.43 -14.40
CA ALA A 443 35.11 -34.72 -13.22
C ALA A 443 35.40 -33.20 -13.27
N ILE A 444 34.34 -32.38 -13.32
CA ILE A 444 34.41 -30.92 -13.32
C ILE A 444 33.73 -30.32 -12.07
N LEU A 445 33.84 -29.01 -11.89
CA LEU A 445 33.25 -28.29 -10.76
C LEU A 445 31.82 -27.83 -11.08
N TRP A 446 30.90 -28.31 -10.25
CA TRP A 446 29.50 -27.92 -10.28
C TRP A 446 29.16 -27.08 -9.06
N GLN A 447 28.35 -26.04 -9.23
CA GLN A 447 27.94 -25.14 -8.18
C GLN A 447 26.42 -25.07 -8.06
N ARG A 448 25.94 -25.15 -6.83
CA ARG A 448 24.52 -25.00 -6.49
C ARG A 448 24.34 -23.89 -5.46
N HIS A 449 23.16 -23.30 -5.50
CA HIS A 449 22.76 -22.19 -4.65
C HIS A 449 21.46 -22.56 -3.95
N PHE A 450 21.36 -22.30 -2.66
CA PHE A 450 20.11 -22.47 -1.91
C PHE A 450 20.08 -21.53 -0.71
N ILE A 451 18.89 -21.27 -0.20
CA ILE A 451 18.68 -20.36 0.93
C ILE A 451 18.33 -21.19 2.18
N ILE A 452 18.96 -20.87 3.31
CA ILE A 452 18.61 -21.41 4.62
C ILE A 452 17.95 -20.31 5.45
N LEU A 453 16.73 -20.56 5.93
CA LEU A 453 16.06 -19.71 6.91
C LEU A 453 16.75 -19.84 8.28
N ARG A 454 17.28 -18.71 8.78
CA ARG A 454 17.88 -18.61 10.12
C ARG A 454 16.84 -18.24 11.18
N GLU A 455 15.78 -17.57 10.76
CA GLU A 455 14.64 -17.17 11.58
C GLU A 455 13.33 -17.59 10.88
N PRO A 456 12.93 -18.87 10.99
CA PRO A 456 11.73 -19.35 10.32
C PRO A 456 10.45 -18.67 10.82
N THR A 457 10.33 -18.44 12.13
CA THR A 457 9.19 -17.77 12.77
C THR A 457 9.62 -16.41 13.31
N ARG A 458 8.81 -15.39 13.04
CA ARG A 458 9.01 -14.02 13.53
C ARG A 458 7.69 -13.46 14.05
N ALA A 459 7.75 -12.85 15.23
CA ALA A 459 6.65 -12.08 15.79
C ALA A 459 6.76 -10.60 15.40
N TYR A 460 5.61 -9.94 15.30
CA TYR A 460 5.48 -8.53 14.94
C TYR A 460 4.62 -7.82 15.98
N ASP A 461 5.05 -6.61 16.33
CA ASP A 461 4.35 -5.68 17.21
C ASP A 461 4.25 -4.32 16.50
N ASP A 462 3.72 -4.33 15.28
CA ASP A 462 3.49 -3.14 14.47
C ASP A 462 2.05 -3.15 13.97
N ARG A 463 1.32 -2.07 14.24
CA ARG A 463 -0.09 -1.90 13.86
C ARG A 463 -0.31 -1.79 12.36
N ARG A 464 0.75 -1.61 11.57
CA ARG A 464 0.70 -1.61 10.10
C ARG A 464 0.60 -3.02 9.52
N LEU A 465 0.65 -4.08 10.33
CA LEU A 465 0.55 -5.45 9.87
C LEU A 465 -0.74 -6.11 10.41
N PRO A 466 -1.52 -6.81 9.56
CA PRO A 466 -2.70 -7.56 9.99
C PRO A 466 -2.35 -8.88 10.69
N PHE A 467 -1.05 -9.18 10.84
CA PHE A 467 -0.56 -10.43 11.41
C PHE A 467 0.37 -10.14 12.59
N THR A 468 0.26 -10.96 13.64
CA THR A 468 1.05 -10.89 14.87
C THR A 468 2.28 -11.79 14.81
N ALA A 469 2.26 -12.85 13.99
CA ALA A 469 3.40 -13.71 13.74
C ALA A 469 3.37 -14.28 12.32
N ILE A 470 4.54 -14.48 11.71
CA ILE A 470 4.68 -15.15 10.42
C ILE A 470 5.70 -16.27 10.57
N THR A 471 5.41 -17.44 10.00
CA THR A 471 6.33 -18.57 9.86
C THR A 471 6.53 -18.89 8.39
N LEU A 472 7.78 -18.94 7.96
CA LEU A 472 8.17 -19.30 6.60
C LEU A 472 8.66 -20.74 6.52
N SER A 473 8.28 -21.42 5.45
CA SER A 473 8.78 -22.77 5.12
C SER A 473 8.97 -22.93 3.60
N PRO A 474 9.84 -23.85 3.14
CA PRO A 474 10.71 -24.75 3.93
C PRO A 474 11.91 -24.03 4.57
N LYS A 475 12.52 -24.66 5.60
CA LYS A 475 13.75 -24.14 6.24
C LYS A 475 14.92 -24.01 5.28
N THR A 476 14.98 -24.86 4.26
CA THR A 476 15.98 -24.83 3.20
C THR A 476 15.25 -24.92 1.87
N THR A 477 15.51 -23.98 0.97
CA THR A 477 14.93 -24.02 -0.37
C THR A 477 15.50 -25.19 -1.18
N PRO A 478 14.83 -25.63 -2.25
CA PRO A 478 15.50 -26.34 -3.33
C PRO A 478 16.69 -25.54 -3.88
N ASP A 479 17.49 -26.19 -4.73
CA ASP A 479 18.52 -25.48 -5.47
C ASP A 479 17.83 -24.40 -6.36
N ILE A 480 18.34 -23.18 -6.29
CA ILE A 480 17.85 -22.01 -7.03
C ILE A 480 18.84 -21.65 -8.13
N ASN A 481 18.38 -20.86 -9.11
CA ASN A 481 19.23 -20.28 -10.14
C ASN A 481 20.38 -19.47 -9.51
N ASP A 482 21.54 -19.44 -10.17
CA ASP A 482 22.66 -18.61 -9.71
C ASP A 482 22.27 -17.12 -9.69
N PRO A 483 22.30 -16.46 -8.53
CA PRO A 483 21.98 -15.04 -8.43
C PRO A 483 23.12 -14.13 -8.94
N GLY A 484 24.29 -14.67 -9.25
CA GLY A 484 25.47 -13.89 -9.63
C GLY A 484 25.83 -12.83 -8.57
N ASP A 485 26.13 -11.61 -9.03
CA ASP A 485 26.50 -10.50 -8.16
C ASP A 485 25.30 -9.77 -7.54
N ALA A 486 24.06 -10.14 -7.90
CA ALA A 486 22.86 -9.41 -7.50
C ALA A 486 22.79 -9.20 -5.98
N LEU A 487 22.58 -7.96 -5.55
CA LEU A 487 22.43 -7.61 -4.14
C LEU A 487 21.03 -7.93 -3.60
N PHE A 488 20.06 -7.96 -4.50
CA PHE A 488 18.67 -8.28 -4.29
C PHE A 488 18.19 -9.10 -5.48
N PHE A 489 17.51 -10.22 -5.23
CA PHE A 489 16.97 -11.08 -6.28
C PHE A 489 15.79 -11.90 -5.77
N TRP A 490 14.85 -12.18 -6.66
CA TRP A 490 13.79 -13.15 -6.41
C TRP A 490 14.39 -14.55 -6.58
N PRO A 491 14.42 -15.41 -5.55
CA PRO A 491 14.87 -16.78 -5.71
C PRO A 491 14.04 -17.47 -6.78
N ARG A 492 14.67 -18.03 -7.81
CA ARG A 492 13.98 -18.69 -8.92
C ARG A 492 14.40 -20.14 -9.01
N VAL A 493 13.46 -20.98 -9.40
CA VAL A 493 13.71 -22.37 -9.82
C VAL A 493 13.27 -22.46 -11.27
N GLY A 494 14.23 -22.50 -12.20
CA GLY A 494 13.94 -22.36 -13.62
C GLY A 494 13.46 -20.94 -13.94
N THR A 495 12.27 -20.80 -14.54
CA THR A 495 11.69 -19.50 -14.91
C THR A 495 10.81 -18.90 -13.82
N LYS A 496 10.38 -19.69 -12.82
CA LYS A 496 9.41 -19.27 -11.80
C LYS A 496 10.09 -18.79 -10.53
N ALA A 497 9.56 -17.73 -9.91
CA ALA A 497 9.94 -17.33 -8.57
C ALA A 497 9.50 -18.41 -7.56
N PHE A 498 10.36 -18.71 -6.59
CA PHE A 498 10.11 -19.73 -5.58
C PHE A 498 9.06 -19.24 -4.58
N PRO A 499 7.88 -19.89 -4.50
CA PRO A 499 6.85 -19.49 -3.56
C PRO A 499 7.12 -20.12 -2.18
N PHE A 500 7.55 -19.30 -1.22
CA PHE A 500 7.62 -19.73 0.18
C PHE A 500 6.21 -20.00 0.69
N THR A 501 6.05 -21.03 1.52
CA THR A 501 4.81 -21.22 2.27
C THR A 501 4.84 -20.30 3.49
N VAL A 502 3.94 -19.32 3.51
CA VAL A 502 3.76 -18.36 4.59
C VAL A 502 2.60 -18.84 5.46
N SER A 503 2.86 -19.02 6.75
CA SER A 503 1.85 -19.29 7.78
C SER A 503 1.77 -18.08 8.70
N ALA A 504 0.71 -17.30 8.59
CA ALA A 504 0.54 -16.03 9.29
C ALA A 504 -0.56 -16.12 10.35
N VAL A 505 -0.26 -15.69 11.57
CA VAL A 505 -1.21 -15.62 12.69
C VAL A 505 -1.81 -14.22 12.71
N ASP A 506 -3.13 -14.09 12.68
CA ASP A 506 -3.81 -12.79 12.74
C ASP A 506 -3.95 -12.26 14.18
N HIS A 507 -4.73 -11.20 14.38
CA HIS A 507 -4.90 -10.57 15.69
C HIS A 507 -5.87 -11.31 16.63
N ASP A 508 -6.61 -12.31 16.16
CA ASP A 508 -7.45 -13.19 17.02
C ASP A 508 -6.78 -14.55 17.30
N GLY A 509 -5.62 -14.80 16.67
CA GLY A 509 -4.84 -16.02 16.85
C GLY A 509 -5.09 -17.07 15.76
N ASP A 510 -5.89 -16.75 14.74
CA ASP A 510 -6.16 -17.66 13.64
C ASP A 510 -4.97 -17.72 12.67
N THR A 511 -4.67 -18.94 12.20
CA THR A 511 -3.53 -19.19 11.32
C THR A 511 -3.96 -19.33 9.86
N HIS A 512 -3.39 -18.48 9.01
CA HIS A 512 -3.67 -18.40 7.58
C HIS A 512 -2.44 -18.81 6.77
N VAL A 513 -2.58 -19.85 5.95
CA VAL A 513 -1.49 -20.36 5.09
C VAL A 513 -1.70 -19.95 3.64
N PHE A 514 -0.67 -19.39 3.00
CA PHE A 514 -0.66 -18.99 1.60
C PHE A 514 0.76 -19.01 1.00
N PRO A 515 0.93 -19.25 -0.31
CA PRO A 515 2.22 -19.15 -0.98
C PRO A 515 2.59 -17.68 -1.28
N ALA A 516 3.87 -17.32 -1.12
CA ALA A 516 4.39 -16.00 -1.48
C ALA A 516 5.83 -16.09 -2.02
N PRO A 517 6.13 -15.57 -3.23
CA PRO A 517 7.52 -15.29 -3.57
C PRO A 517 8.04 -14.19 -2.64
N LEU A 518 9.31 -14.28 -2.24
CA LEU A 518 9.95 -13.29 -1.36
C LEU A 518 11.28 -12.86 -1.96
N LEU A 519 11.59 -11.55 -1.86
CA LEU A 519 12.83 -10.99 -2.37
C LEU A 519 13.97 -11.26 -1.37
N PHE A 520 15.04 -11.94 -1.79
CA PHE A 520 16.24 -12.07 -0.97
C PHE A 520 17.06 -10.79 -1.07
N VAL A 521 17.42 -10.21 0.08
CA VAL A 521 18.26 -9.01 0.17
C VAL A 521 19.53 -9.37 0.93
N LYS A 522 20.70 -9.16 0.31
CA LYS A 522 22.01 -9.34 0.98
C LYS A 522 22.12 -8.35 2.15
N ARG A 523 22.60 -8.82 3.30
CA ARG A 523 22.75 -7.99 4.51
C ARG A 523 23.68 -6.80 4.24
N ARG A 524 23.27 -5.61 4.68
CA ARG A 524 24.13 -4.43 4.72
C ARG A 524 25.07 -4.54 5.91
N SER A 525 26.38 -4.59 5.66
CA SER A 525 27.39 -4.77 6.71
C SER A 525 27.91 -3.41 7.20
N ARG A 526 28.61 -3.37 8.35
CA ARG A 526 29.19 -2.11 8.88
C ARG A 526 30.22 -1.50 7.93
N LYS A 527 30.99 -2.33 7.22
CA LYS A 527 32.02 -1.88 6.26
C LYS A 527 31.46 -1.63 4.86
N ASP A 528 30.29 -2.19 4.55
CA ASP A 528 29.60 -1.99 3.28
C ASP A 528 28.27 -1.25 3.50
N LYS A 529 28.27 -0.17 4.29
CA LYS A 529 27.06 0.64 4.51
C LYS A 529 26.50 1.27 3.22
N ALA A 530 27.34 1.45 2.22
CA ALA A 530 26.95 1.93 0.90
C ALA A 530 26.57 0.80 -0.08
N LEU A 531 26.43 -0.44 0.39
CA LEU A 531 26.15 -1.60 -0.47
C LEU A 531 24.86 -1.41 -1.27
N TRP A 532 23.81 -0.93 -0.61
CA TRP A 532 22.54 -0.59 -1.23
C TRP A 532 21.78 0.45 -0.39
N THR A 533 20.85 1.16 -1.03
CA THR A 533 19.91 2.11 -0.40
C THR A 533 18.50 1.54 -0.33
N ASP A 534 17.68 2.06 0.58
CA ASP A 534 16.30 1.60 0.77
C ASP A 534 15.48 1.76 -0.52
N ALA A 535 15.73 2.84 -1.28
CA ALA A 535 15.12 3.08 -2.59
C ALA A 535 15.47 2.00 -3.63
N GLN A 536 16.71 1.47 -3.62
CA GLN A 536 17.10 0.39 -4.53
C GLN A 536 16.39 -0.93 -4.20
N VAL A 537 16.20 -1.23 -2.91
CA VAL A 537 15.45 -2.42 -2.47
C VAL A 537 13.99 -2.30 -2.88
N LEU A 538 13.36 -1.14 -2.65
CA LEU A 538 11.97 -0.88 -3.05
C LEU A 538 11.81 -0.98 -4.58
N ALA A 539 12.72 -0.38 -5.35
CA ALA A 539 12.69 -0.47 -6.81
C ALA A 539 12.82 -1.92 -7.32
N ALA A 540 13.70 -2.72 -6.70
CA ALA A 540 13.83 -4.15 -7.02
C ALA A 540 12.58 -4.97 -6.64
N TYR A 541 11.82 -4.49 -5.65
CA TYR A 541 10.52 -5.02 -5.26
C TYR A 541 9.35 -4.46 -6.10
N GLY A 542 9.63 -3.55 -7.04
CA GLY A 542 8.61 -2.93 -7.90
C GLY A 542 7.80 -1.81 -7.23
N LEU A 543 8.35 -1.15 -6.22
CA LEU A 543 7.72 -0.06 -5.47
C LEU A 543 8.58 1.22 -5.48
N GLU A 544 7.91 2.36 -5.35
CA GLU A 544 8.54 3.67 -5.12
C GLU A 544 7.89 4.38 -3.94
N ARG A 545 8.65 5.24 -3.25
CA ARG A 545 8.20 5.98 -2.07
C ARG A 545 8.56 7.47 -2.16
N ASP A 546 7.62 8.34 -1.78
CA ASP A 546 7.77 9.79 -1.67
C ASP A 546 7.48 10.27 -0.23
N ALA A 547 7.32 11.59 -0.04
CA ALA A 547 7.02 12.19 1.26
C ALA A 547 5.64 11.80 1.83
N GLU A 548 4.69 11.39 0.98
CA GLU A 548 3.32 11.06 1.35
C GLU A 548 3.12 9.55 1.56
N GLY A 549 4.05 8.71 1.10
CA GLY A 549 4.03 7.26 1.26
C GLY A 549 4.48 6.55 -0.01
N PHE A 550 3.98 5.33 -0.23
CA PHE A 550 4.19 4.65 -1.51
C PHE A 550 3.37 5.32 -2.61
N LYS A 551 3.91 5.37 -3.84
CA LYS A 551 3.25 6.01 -5.00
C LYS A 551 3.14 5.04 -6.19
N GLY A 552 2.29 5.38 -7.16
CA GLY A 552 2.09 4.58 -8.37
C GLY A 552 1.28 3.29 -8.12
N LEU A 553 0.46 3.28 -7.07
CA LEU A 553 -0.22 2.09 -6.58
C LEU A 553 -1.36 1.64 -7.52
N ALA A 554 -1.92 2.57 -8.28
CA ALA A 554 -2.97 2.32 -9.28
C ALA A 554 -2.55 1.33 -10.40
N GLY A 555 -1.25 1.02 -10.56
CA GLY A 555 -0.73 0.03 -11.51
C GLY A 555 -0.19 -1.27 -10.89
N SER A 556 -0.16 -1.37 -9.55
CA SER A 556 0.47 -2.50 -8.84
C SER A 556 -0.25 -3.84 -9.03
N ASP A 557 -1.49 -3.83 -9.53
CA ASP A 557 -2.20 -5.05 -9.96
C ASP A 557 -1.49 -5.79 -11.09
N LYS A 558 -0.59 -5.13 -11.84
CA LYS A 558 0.21 -5.76 -12.89
C LYS A 558 1.38 -6.60 -12.36
N ASN A 559 1.79 -6.42 -11.10
CA ASN A 559 2.91 -7.14 -10.52
C ASN A 559 2.38 -8.33 -9.69
N LEU A 560 2.15 -9.47 -10.37
CA LEU A 560 1.59 -10.70 -9.79
C LEU A 560 2.34 -11.16 -8.52
N ASP A 561 3.64 -10.87 -8.39
CA ASP A 561 4.48 -11.29 -7.27
C ASP A 561 4.17 -10.56 -5.94
N LEU A 562 3.44 -9.45 -5.97
CA LEU A 562 3.06 -8.67 -4.78
C LEU A 562 1.68 -9.04 -4.23
N LYS A 563 0.82 -9.63 -5.06
CA LYS A 563 -0.57 -9.94 -4.72
C LYS A 563 -0.66 -11.32 -4.06
N LEU A 564 -0.96 -11.33 -2.77
CA LEU A 564 -1.15 -12.55 -1.99
C LEU A 564 -2.64 -12.88 -1.93
N ALA A 565 -3.07 -13.86 -2.73
CA ALA A 565 -4.44 -14.32 -2.74
C ALA A 565 -4.78 -15.05 -1.44
N LEU A 566 -5.92 -14.69 -0.83
CA LEU A 566 -6.45 -15.29 0.38
C LEU A 566 -7.82 -15.93 0.16
N ASP A 567 -8.36 -15.87 -1.06
CA ASP A 567 -9.55 -16.60 -1.52
C ASP A 567 -10.79 -16.43 -0.61
N GLY A 568 -10.97 -15.22 -0.06
CA GLY A 568 -12.13 -14.90 0.79
C GLY A 568 -12.00 -15.38 2.24
N LYS A 569 -10.80 -15.78 2.68
CA LYS A 569 -10.54 -16.05 4.10
C LYS A 569 -10.88 -14.81 4.94
N ARG A 570 -11.47 -15.04 6.11
CA ARG A 570 -11.76 -14.00 7.09
C ARG A 570 -10.49 -13.73 7.90
N ILE A 571 -9.99 -12.49 7.87
CA ILE A 571 -8.76 -12.07 8.56
C ILE A 571 -9.11 -11.03 9.61
N HIS A 572 -8.70 -11.24 10.86
CA HIS A 572 -8.76 -10.22 11.91
C HIS A 572 -7.57 -9.26 11.77
N VAL A 573 -7.81 -8.10 11.15
CA VAL A 573 -6.72 -7.13 10.87
C VAL A 573 -6.32 -6.30 12.09
N ALA A 574 -7.12 -6.31 13.15
CA ALA A 574 -6.85 -5.64 14.41
C ALA A 574 -7.47 -6.42 15.59
N PRO A 575 -7.00 -6.20 16.84
CA PRO A 575 -7.53 -6.89 18.02
C PRO A 575 -9.03 -6.65 18.24
N LYS A 576 -9.73 -7.72 18.65
CA LYS A 576 -11.15 -7.69 19.03
C LYS A 576 -11.38 -6.90 20.31
N ALA A 577 -12.53 -6.24 20.42
CA ALA A 577 -12.99 -5.59 21.66
C ALA A 577 -14.51 -5.72 21.81
N PRO A 578 -15.09 -5.45 23.00
CA PRO A 578 -16.54 -5.42 23.20
C PRO A 578 -17.27 -4.40 22.30
N SER A 579 -16.55 -3.37 21.84
CA SER A 579 -17.08 -2.33 20.96
C SER A 579 -17.26 -2.77 19.50
N GLY A 580 -16.64 -3.87 19.07
CA GLY A 580 -16.83 -4.44 17.74
C GLY A 580 -15.66 -5.27 17.21
N ASP A 581 -15.83 -5.78 15.98
CA ASP A 581 -14.91 -6.71 15.30
C ASP A 581 -14.26 -6.05 14.08
N ALA A 582 -12.97 -6.36 13.85
CA ALA A 582 -12.18 -5.89 12.71
C ALA A 582 -11.80 -7.07 11.80
N ALA A 583 -12.78 -7.95 11.54
CA ALA A 583 -12.61 -9.13 10.72
C ALA A 583 -13.25 -8.95 9.35
N PHE A 584 -12.47 -9.18 8.30
CA PHE A 584 -12.89 -8.93 6.92
C PHE A 584 -12.67 -10.15 6.04
N GLU A 585 -13.66 -10.48 5.21
CA GLU A 585 -13.45 -11.40 4.09
C GLU A 585 -12.43 -10.76 3.14
N THR A 586 -11.28 -11.43 3.00
CA THR A 586 -10.08 -10.87 2.36
C THR A 586 -9.82 -11.60 1.05
N ILE A 587 -9.88 -10.86 -0.06
CA ILE A 587 -9.61 -11.42 -1.39
C ILE A 587 -8.11 -11.49 -1.63
N ALA A 588 -7.40 -10.40 -1.35
CA ALA A 588 -5.96 -10.34 -1.48
C ALA A 588 -5.34 -9.29 -0.56
N LEU A 589 -4.10 -9.53 -0.12
CA LEU A 589 -3.26 -8.55 0.56
C LEU A 589 -2.01 -8.26 -0.26
N ARG A 590 -1.52 -7.03 -0.16
CA ARG A 590 -0.23 -6.61 -0.73
C ARG A 590 0.59 -5.98 0.38
N PHE A 591 1.83 -6.43 0.53
CA PHE A 591 2.73 -5.91 1.57
C PHE A 591 3.84 -5.07 0.95
N ALA A 592 4.29 -4.11 1.73
CA ALA A 592 5.54 -3.41 1.54
C ALA A 592 6.37 -3.54 2.82
N GLY A 593 7.48 -2.81 2.89
CA GLY A 593 8.23 -2.73 4.12
C GLY A 593 9.34 -1.71 4.04
N THR A 594 9.84 -1.32 5.20
CA THR A 594 11.03 -0.48 5.33
C THR A 594 12.23 -1.39 5.59
N PRO A 595 13.18 -1.53 4.65
CA PRO A 595 14.37 -2.36 4.85
C PRO A 595 15.30 -1.75 5.90
N SER A 596 16.05 -2.60 6.58
CA SER A 596 17.07 -2.27 7.57
C SER A 596 18.33 -3.11 7.30
N ASP A 597 19.38 -2.95 8.12
CA ASP A 597 20.68 -3.55 7.82
C ASP A 597 20.64 -5.09 7.66
N ASP A 598 19.87 -5.80 8.48
CA ASP A 598 19.77 -7.27 8.49
C ASP A 598 18.33 -7.80 8.56
N SER A 599 17.33 -6.96 8.26
CA SER A 599 15.90 -7.24 8.43
C SER A 599 15.05 -6.22 7.65
N SER A 600 13.73 -6.31 7.71
CA SER A 600 12.79 -5.26 7.31
C SER A 600 11.62 -5.18 8.29
N THR A 601 10.95 -4.02 8.33
CA THR A 601 9.66 -3.84 9.01
C THR A 601 8.56 -3.88 7.96
N PRO A 602 7.73 -4.94 7.91
CA PRO A 602 6.66 -5.04 6.93
C PRO A 602 5.50 -4.11 7.28
N GLU A 603 4.77 -3.67 6.26
CA GLU A 603 3.53 -2.91 6.39
C GLU A 603 2.54 -3.35 5.30
N LEU A 604 1.25 -3.35 5.64
CA LEU A 604 0.19 -3.56 4.67
C LEU A 604 0.17 -2.36 3.73
N LEU A 605 0.41 -2.61 2.45
CA LEU A 605 0.28 -1.58 1.42
C LEU A 605 -1.21 -1.27 1.25
N PHE A 606 -1.99 -2.31 0.94
CA PHE A 606 -3.45 -2.33 0.99
C PHE A 606 -3.96 -3.76 0.76
N GLY A 607 -5.21 -4.01 1.15
CA GLY A 607 -5.96 -5.23 0.91
C GLY A 607 -7.22 -4.97 0.10
N ASP A 608 -7.65 -5.95 -0.67
CA ASP A 608 -8.97 -5.98 -1.30
C ASP A 608 -9.92 -6.71 -0.33
N LEU A 609 -10.69 -5.94 0.46
CA LEU A 609 -11.45 -6.40 1.62
C LEU A 609 -12.96 -6.19 1.40
N VAL A 610 -13.76 -7.21 1.64
CA VAL A 610 -15.22 -7.09 1.63
C VAL A 610 -15.66 -6.56 2.99
N ILE A 611 -16.33 -5.40 3.00
CA ILE A 611 -16.87 -4.81 4.22
C ILE A 611 -18.18 -5.52 4.57
N PRO A 612 -18.28 -6.24 5.71
CA PRO A 612 -19.44 -7.07 6.01
C PRO A 612 -20.77 -6.30 6.02
N ALA A 613 -20.78 -5.10 6.58
CA ALA A 613 -21.97 -4.25 6.64
C ALA A 613 -22.47 -3.86 5.23
N VAL A 614 -21.55 -3.52 4.31
CA VAL A 614 -21.88 -3.17 2.92
C VAL A 614 -22.40 -4.39 2.17
N ALA A 615 -21.76 -5.54 2.34
CA ALA A 615 -22.20 -6.77 1.70
C ALA A 615 -23.57 -7.24 2.19
N ALA A 616 -23.84 -7.10 3.48
CA ALA A 616 -25.14 -7.44 4.06
C ALA A 616 -26.24 -6.46 3.63
N ALA A 617 -25.91 -5.17 3.52
CA ALA A 617 -26.85 -4.12 3.11
C ALA A 617 -27.19 -4.14 1.61
N THR A 618 -26.24 -4.47 0.75
CA THR A 618 -26.43 -4.39 -0.72
C THR A 618 -26.68 -5.76 -1.36
N GLY A 619 -26.42 -6.85 -0.64
CA GLY A 619 -26.36 -8.19 -1.20
C GLY A 619 -25.17 -8.43 -2.14
N ARG A 620 -24.26 -7.46 -2.30
CA ARG A 620 -23.09 -7.53 -3.19
C ARG A 620 -21.81 -7.59 -2.38
N LYS A 621 -20.91 -8.51 -2.72
CA LYS A 621 -19.60 -8.66 -2.08
C LYS A 621 -18.50 -7.91 -2.84
N ASP A 622 -18.73 -6.62 -3.10
CA ASP A 622 -17.77 -5.81 -3.84
C ASP A 622 -16.57 -5.44 -2.93
N PRO A 623 -15.35 -5.93 -3.21
CA PRO A 623 -14.20 -5.67 -2.35
C PRO A 623 -13.75 -4.21 -2.45
N GLN A 624 -13.45 -3.61 -1.31
CA GLN A 624 -12.91 -2.27 -1.17
C GLN A 624 -11.39 -2.33 -0.96
N ARG A 625 -10.67 -1.41 -1.61
CA ARG A 625 -9.21 -1.31 -1.48
C ARG A 625 -8.85 -0.48 -0.26
N LEU A 626 -8.53 -1.16 0.84
CA LEU A 626 -8.34 -0.56 2.16
C LEU A 626 -6.91 -0.75 2.67
N THR A 627 -6.42 0.21 3.44
CA THR A 627 -5.15 0.14 4.18
C THR A 627 -5.37 0.60 5.62
N PHE A 628 -4.38 0.47 6.50
CA PHE A 628 -4.52 0.94 7.88
C PHE A 628 -4.67 2.47 7.95
N ALA A 629 -5.66 2.93 8.71
CA ALA A 629 -5.89 4.34 8.98
C ALA A 629 -4.69 4.95 9.72
N LYS A 630 -4.31 6.19 9.39
CA LYS A 630 -3.15 6.86 10.00
C LYS A 630 -3.35 7.04 11.51
N GLU A 631 -4.60 7.26 11.91
CA GLU A 631 -5.10 7.42 13.26
C GLU A 631 -4.93 6.12 14.06
N TYR A 632 -5.29 4.97 13.46
CA TYR A 632 -5.06 3.65 14.06
C TYR A 632 -3.56 3.34 14.20
N VAL A 633 -2.77 3.63 13.17
CA VAL A 633 -1.32 3.40 13.21
C VAL A 633 -0.68 4.24 14.33
N ALA A 634 -1.07 5.51 14.47
CA ALA A 634 -0.53 6.43 15.46
C ALA A 634 -0.98 6.09 16.90
N ALA A 635 -2.27 5.85 17.12
CA ALA A 635 -2.87 5.81 18.45
C ALA A 635 -3.55 4.46 18.81
N GLY A 636 -3.63 3.50 17.89
CA GLY A 636 -4.40 2.28 18.11
C GLY A 636 -5.88 2.60 18.39
N PHE A 637 -6.43 2.00 19.43
CA PHE A 637 -7.81 2.24 19.90
C PHE A 637 -7.85 3.15 21.13
N ASP A 638 -7.00 4.18 21.15
CA ASP A 638 -7.01 5.16 22.23
C ASP A 638 -8.36 5.91 22.29
N ALA A 639 -8.93 6.00 23.50
CA ALA A 639 -10.27 6.56 23.71
C ALA A 639 -10.39 8.07 23.38
N VAL A 640 -9.27 8.78 23.24
CA VAL A 640 -9.22 10.21 22.93
C VAL A 640 -8.73 10.45 21.50
N ALA A 641 -7.58 9.87 21.14
CA ALA A 641 -6.94 10.09 19.83
C ALA A 641 -7.56 9.27 18.69
N ASN A 642 -8.29 8.20 19.00
CA ASN A 642 -9.09 7.42 18.05
C ASN A 642 -10.42 7.00 18.69
N LYS A 643 -11.17 8.00 19.18
CA LYS A 643 -12.47 7.85 19.86
C LYS A 643 -13.51 7.11 18.99
N GLY A 644 -13.44 7.29 17.67
CA GLY A 644 -14.29 6.58 16.70
C GLY A 644 -13.87 5.14 16.42
N GLU A 645 -12.74 4.67 16.97
CA GLU A 645 -12.15 3.35 16.72
C GLU A 645 -12.02 3.01 15.22
N VAL A 646 -11.60 3.99 14.41
CA VAL A 646 -11.29 3.76 13.00
C VAL A 646 -10.09 2.83 12.87
N VAL A 647 -10.13 1.88 11.94
CA VAL A 647 -9.07 0.87 11.74
C VAL A 647 -8.50 0.95 10.34
N LEU A 648 -9.37 1.01 9.33
CA LEU A 648 -8.99 0.98 7.94
C LEU A 648 -9.48 2.24 7.24
N GLY A 649 -8.72 2.73 6.27
CA GLY A 649 -9.09 3.80 5.35
C GLY A 649 -8.93 3.35 3.90
N VAL A 650 -9.56 4.08 2.98
CA VAL A 650 -9.35 3.88 1.54
C VAL A 650 -7.87 4.11 1.21
N ALA A 651 -7.28 3.18 0.45
CA ALA A 651 -5.87 3.28 0.06
C ALA A 651 -5.61 4.50 -0.84
N ARG A 652 -4.37 5.01 -0.83
CA ARG A 652 -3.95 6.08 -1.75
C ARG A 652 -4.21 5.66 -3.21
N ASP A 653 -4.67 6.60 -4.03
CA ASP A 653 -5.06 6.41 -5.43
C ASP A 653 -6.26 5.46 -5.67
N ALA A 654 -6.91 4.95 -4.61
CA ALA A 654 -8.12 4.16 -4.74
C ALA A 654 -9.37 5.06 -4.73
N THR A 655 -10.34 4.74 -5.57
CA THR A 655 -11.65 5.39 -5.55
C THR A 655 -12.42 4.89 -4.33
N PRO A 656 -12.89 5.78 -3.42
CA PRO A 656 -13.77 5.39 -2.34
C PRO A 656 -15.01 4.69 -2.88
N GLY A 657 -15.36 3.54 -2.30
CA GLY A 657 -16.64 2.88 -2.59
C GLY A 657 -17.81 3.73 -2.10
N SER A 658 -18.99 3.45 -2.63
CA SER A 658 -20.25 3.94 -2.09
C SER A 658 -21.09 2.76 -1.62
N LEU A 659 -21.76 2.95 -0.49
CA LEU A 659 -22.90 2.13 -0.11
C LEU A 659 -24.08 2.62 -0.96
N SER A 660 -24.70 1.75 -1.76
CA SER A 660 -25.95 2.05 -2.49
C SER A 660 -26.86 0.84 -2.42
N PHE A 661 -28.12 1.07 -2.11
CA PHE A 661 -29.12 0.01 -1.90
C PHE A 661 -29.84 -0.40 -3.21
N GLY A 662 -29.43 0.18 -4.36
CA GLY A 662 -29.91 -0.09 -5.73
C GLY A 662 -31.31 0.48 -6.03
N GLY A 663 -31.85 0.55 -7.24
CA GLY A 663 -31.34 0.66 -8.62
C GLY A 663 -32.41 1.32 -9.54
N THR A 664 -33.43 1.94 -8.93
CA THR A 664 -34.54 2.69 -9.55
C THR A 664 -34.71 4.01 -8.81
N THR A 665 -33.62 4.77 -8.70
CA THR A 665 -33.61 6.11 -8.08
C THR A 665 -34.22 7.17 -9.00
N ASP A 666 -34.37 6.89 -10.29
CA ASP A 666 -34.89 7.83 -11.30
C ASP A 666 -36.24 8.46 -10.92
N LYS A 667 -37.10 7.73 -10.18
CA LYS A 667 -38.43 8.21 -9.74
C LYS A 667 -38.48 8.77 -8.32
N SER A 668 -37.38 8.70 -7.58
CA SER A 668 -37.29 9.18 -6.19
C SER A 668 -36.16 10.19 -5.97
N GLY A 669 -35.38 10.52 -7.00
CA GLY A 669 -34.35 11.56 -6.95
C GLY A 669 -33.21 11.26 -5.99
N GLY A 670 -32.95 9.98 -5.74
CA GLY A 670 -31.97 9.54 -4.72
C GLY A 670 -32.51 9.47 -3.29
N PHE A 671 -33.73 9.93 -3.03
CA PHE A 671 -34.31 9.91 -1.69
C PHE A 671 -34.52 8.49 -1.13
N LEU A 672 -34.72 7.50 -2.02
CA LEU A 672 -34.79 6.07 -1.67
C LEU A 672 -33.43 5.35 -1.68
N ASP A 673 -32.33 6.07 -1.88
CA ASP A 673 -30.98 5.51 -1.78
C ASP A 673 -30.15 6.40 -0.84
N PRO A 674 -30.27 6.23 0.49
CA PRO A 674 -29.47 6.95 1.47
C PRO A 674 -28.04 6.41 1.51
N GLY A 675 -27.45 6.25 0.33
CA GLY A 675 -26.11 5.77 0.15
C GLY A 675 -25.10 6.69 0.82
N GLN A 676 -23.99 6.12 1.26
CA GLN A 676 -22.91 6.90 1.87
C GLN A 676 -21.61 6.58 1.16
N LYS A 677 -20.80 7.61 0.93
CA LYS A 677 -19.41 7.43 0.54
C LYS A 677 -18.67 6.69 1.66
N ILE A 678 -17.79 5.75 1.31
CA ILE A 678 -17.01 4.97 2.27
C ILE A 678 -15.55 5.40 2.17
N GLU A 679 -15.10 6.23 3.11
CA GLU A 679 -13.70 6.64 3.24
C GLU A 679 -12.89 5.69 4.15
N GLY A 680 -13.55 4.84 4.92
CA GLY A 680 -12.91 3.74 5.63
C GLY A 680 -13.87 2.93 6.49
N VAL A 681 -13.31 2.30 7.53
CA VAL A 681 -14.05 1.44 8.46
C VAL A 681 -13.62 1.67 9.89
N SER A 682 -14.61 1.88 10.75
CA SER A 682 -14.53 1.75 12.21
C SER A 682 -14.97 0.36 12.63
N ARG A 683 -14.24 -0.25 13.58
CA ARG A 683 -14.70 -1.50 14.19
C ARG A 683 -15.97 -1.30 15.02
N ARG A 684 -16.22 -0.07 15.50
CA ARG A 684 -17.36 0.28 16.35
C ARG A 684 -18.61 0.60 15.54
N SER A 685 -18.50 1.51 14.56
CA SER A 685 -19.66 2.02 13.82
C SER A 685 -19.80 1.48 12.39
N GLY A 686 -18.84 0.68 11.91
CA GLY A 686 -18.86 0.12 10.56
C GLY A 686 -18.23 1.05 9.51
N PRO A 687 -18.74 1.07 8.26
CA PRO A 687 -18.27 1.99 7.22
C PRO A 687 -18.34 3.44 7.70
N VAL A 688 -17.31 4.24 7.40
CA VAL A 688 -17.23 5.67 7.77
C VAL A 688 -17.01 6.52 6.54
N ALA A 689 -17.70 7.65 6.47
CA ALA A 689 -17.72 8.54 5.32
C ALA A 689 -16.77 9.74 5.45
N ASP A 690 -16.43 10.15 6.68
CA ASP A 690 -15.34 11.09 6.98
C ASP A 690 -14.48 10.45 8.06
N LEU A 691 -13.38 9.83 7.63
CA LEU A 691 -12.54 9.04 8.52
C LEU A 691 -11.87 9.91 9.61
N ALA A 692 -11.43 11.12 9.24
CA ALA A 692 -10.70 12.00 10.14
C ALA A 692 -11.60 12.56 11.25
N LYS A 693 -12.80 13.04 10.90
CA LYS A 693 -13.77 13.53 11.91
C LYS A 693 -14.31 12.41 12.77
N THR A 694 -14.56 11.23 12.19
CA THR A 694 -15.00 10.06 12.96
C THR A 694 -13.94 9.67 14.00
N ALA A 695 -12.65 9.68 13.63
CA ALA A 695 -11.57 9.32 14.55
C ALA A 695 -11.54 10.17 15.82
N VAL A 696 -11.74 11.49 15.71
CA VAL A 696 -11.79 12.41 16.86
C VAL A 696 -13.19 12.52 17.50
N GLY A 697 -14.20 11.95 16.85
CA GLY A 697 -15.60 12.01 17.25
C GLY A 697 -16.20 13.39 17.20
N ASP A 698 -15.81 14.16 16.17
CA ASP A 698 -16.37 15.46 15.84
C ASP A 698 -17.62 15.30 14.96
N LYS A 699 -18.37 16.39 14.77
CA LYS A 699 -19.58 16.37 13.94
C LYS A 699 -19.25 16.30 12.45
N VAL A 700 -19.99 15.47 11.73
CA VAL A 700 -19.86 15.29 10.29
C VAL A 700 -20.85 16.17 9.55
N ASP A 701 -20.40 16.71 8.42
CA ASP A 701 -21.21 17.55 7.53
C ASP A 701 -22.06 16.64 6.63
N PRO A 702 -23.40 16.65 6.74
CA PRO A 702 -24.28 15.80 5.94
C PRO A 702 -24.17 16.05 4.43
N ALA A 703 -23.84 17.28 4.00
CA ALA A 703 -23.67 17.58 2.59
C ALA A 703 -22.50 16.77 1.99
N SER A 704 -21.44 16.51 2.78
CA SER A 704 -20.32 15.67 2.36
C SER A 704 -20.65 14.17 2.32
N LEU A 705 -21.62 13.73 3.14
CA LEU A 705 -22.05 12.32 3.25
C LEU A 705 -22.89 11.87 2.06
N PHE A 706 -23.76 12.76 1.59
CA PHE A 706 -24.87 12.47 0.68
C PHE A 706 -24.73 13.16 -0.70
N ALA A 707 -23.56 13.71 -1.00
CA ALA A 707 -23.29 14.45 -2.22
C ALA A 707 -23.57 13.61 -3.48
N GLY A 708 -24.29 14.20 -4.45
CA GLY A 708 -24.47 13.61 -5.78
C GLY A 708 -25.51 12.49 -5.86
N MET A 709 -26.34 12.32 -4.82
CA MET A 709 -27.42 11.33 -4.83
C MET A 709 -28.66 11.79 -5.60
N GLY A 710 -28.76 13.08 -5.94
CA GLY A 710 -29.91 13.66 -6.65
C GLY A 710 -30.67 14.68 -5.80
N LYS A 711 -31.45 15.53 -6.47
CA LYS A 711 -32.17 16.65 -5.82
C LYS A 711 -33.64 16.31 -5.55
N LEU A 712 -34.07 16.51 -4.32
CA LEU A 712 -35.48 16.48 -3.93
C LEU A 712 -36.15 17.77 -4.43
N PHE A 713 -37.29 17.65 -5.11
CA PHE A 713 -38.00 18.74 -5.80
C PHE A 713 -37.15 19.50 -6.85
N GLY A 714 -36.00 18.96 -7.25
CA GLY A 714 -35.01 19.69 -8.07
C GLY A 714 -34.38 20.90 -7.38
N LEU A 715 -34.52 21.03 -6.06
CA LEU A 715 -34.08 22.18 -5.26
C LEU A 715 -32.82 21.88 -4.47
N PHE A 716 -32.87 20.88 -3.58
CA PHE A 716 -31.81 20.58 -2.61
C PHE A 716 -31.51 19.08 -2.56
N GLU A 717 -30.29 18.71 -2.18
CA GLU A 717 -29.93 17.34 -1.84
C GLU A 717 -30.31 17.05 -0.37
N LEU A 718 -30.40 15.77 0.00
CA LEU A 718 -30.74 15.42 1.39
C LEU A 718 -29.79 16.07 2.41
N GLY A 719 -28.48 16.09 2.11
CA GLY A 719 -27.48 16.68 3.00
C GLY A 719 -27.68 18.17 3.28
N ASP A 720 -28.34 18.91 2.38
CA ASP A 720 -28.55 20.35 2.51
C ASP A 720 -29.56 20.72 3.61
N VAL A 721 -30.53 19.84 3.87
CA VAL A 721 -31.63 20.05 4.82
C VAL A 721 -31.39 19.38 6.18
N LEU A 722 -30.22 18.80 6.38
CA LEU A 722 -29.82 18.14 7.63
C LEU A 722 -28.91 19.03 8.47
N GLY A 723 -29.13 19.07 9.78
CA GLY A 723 -28.18 19.70 10.71
C GLY A 723 -26.87 18.89 10.84
N GLU A 724 -25.81 19.51 11.37
CA GLU A 724 -24.54 18.81 11.67
C GLU A 724 -24.79 17.55 12.52
N LEU A 725 -24.23 16.41 12.09
CA LEU A 725 -24.48 15.11 12.73
C LEU A 725 -23.32 14.73 13.66
N GLY A 726 -23.59 14.51 14.94
CA GLY A 726 -22.64 13.86 15.84
C GLY A 726 -22.53 12.35 15.59
N LEU A 727 -21.52 11.70 16.16
CA LEU A 727 -21.33 10.23 16.09
C LEU A 727 -22.58 9.42 16.51
N GLY A 728 -23.41 9.95 17.42
CA GLY A 728 -24.65 9.30 17.85
C GLY A 728 -25.86 9.59 16.96
N ASP A 729 -25.76 10.60 16.09
CA ASP A 729 -26.81 10.98 15.14
C ASP A 729 -26.65 10.26 13.80
N ILE A 730 -25.47 9.67 13.54
CA ILE A 730 -25.19 8.83 12.38
C ILE A 730 -25.68 7.41 12.73
N PRO A 731 -26.52 6.79 11.89
CA PRO A 731 -27.00 5.44 12.18
C PRO A 731 -25.80 4.50 12.21
N GLU A 732 -25.59 3.81 13.34
CA GLU A 732 -24.61 2.74 13.38
C GLU A 732 -25.05 1.69 12.36
N TYR A 733 -24.25 1.48 11.31
CA TYR A 733 -24.33 0.28 10.45
C TYR A 733 -23.80 -0.92 11.25
N ALA A 734 -24.35 -1.11 12.44
CA ALA A 734 -24.04 -2.22 13.24
C ALA A 734 -24.75 -3.39 12.56
N SER A 735 -23.97 -4.23 11.88
CA SER A 735 -24.31 -5.64 11.74
C SER A 735 -24.34 -6.25 13.15
N ARG A 736 -25.28 -5.80 14.00
CA ARG A 736 -25.61 -6.43 15.27
C ARG A 736 -26.30 -7.72 14.86
N LEU A 737 -25.48 -8.75 14.74
CA LEU A 737 -25.93 -10.12 14.69
C LEU A 737 -26.85 -10.35 15.87
N LEU A 738 -28.16 -10.32 15.60
CA LEU A 738 -29.22 -10.91 16.39
C LEU A 738 -29.09 -10.68 17.90
N ASP A 739 -29.43 -9.48 18.33
CA ASP A 739 -30.38 -9.41 19.45
C ASP A 739 -31.76 -9.29 18.81
N ILE A 740 -32.34 -10.45 18.44
CA ILE A 740 -33.77 -10.54 18.12
C ILE A 740 -34.53 -9.83 19.24
N ALA A 741 -34.10 -10.01 20.49
CA ALA A 741 -34.63 -9.31 21.65
C ALA A 741 -34.56 -7.79 21.54
N ALA A 742 -33.44 -7.17 21.17
CA ALA A 742 -33.35 -5.70 21.04
C ALA A 742 -34.14 -5.15 19.85
N ALA A 743 -34.27 -5.90 18.75
CA ALA A 743 -35.10 -5.51 17.61
C ALA A 743 -36.60 -5.62 17.94
N VAL A 744 -37.00 -6.68 18.65
CA VAL A 744 -38.38 -6.85 19.16
C VAL A 744 -38.69 -5.81 20.22
N ASP A 745 -37.79 -5.61 21.18
CA ASP A 745 -37.92 -4.67 22.29
C ASP A 745 -37.98 -3.24 21.76
N GLY A 746 -37.11 -2.87 20.81
CA GLY A 746 -37.13 -1.57 20.15
C GLY A 746 -38.42 -1.33 19.35
N GLY A 747 -38.91 -2.33 18.62
CA GLY A 747 -40.20 -2.26 17.93
C GLY A 747 -41.37 -2.10 18.90
N LEU A 748 -41.40 -2.89 19.98
CA LEU A 748 -42.44 -2.84 21.02
C LEU A 748 -42.34 -1.57 21.88
N ASP A 749 -41.13 -1.05 22.14
CA ASP A 749 -40.87 0.23 22.81
C ASP A 749 -41.39 1.38 21.99
N ARG A 750 -41.15 1.36 20.68
CA ARG A 750 -41.63 2.40 19.76
C ARG A 750 -43.15 2.36 19.61
N VAL A 751 -43.77 1.18 19.49
CA VAL A 751 -45.23 1.03 19.55
C VAL A 751 -45.79 1.55 20.87
N ALA A 752 -45.13 1.26 22.00
CA ALA A 752 -45.54 1.74 23.32
C ALA A 752 -45.32 3.25 23.54
N GLN A 753 -44.35 3.87 22.86
CA GLN A 753 -44.09 5.32 22.92
C GLN A 753 -45.03 6.12 22.01
N LEU A 754 -45.42 5.56 20.87
CA LEU A 754 -46.31 6.20 19.89
C LEU A 754 -47.78 6.12 20.28
N LEU A 755 -48.15 5.19 21.16
CA LEU A 755 -49.50 5.03 21.70
C LEU A 755 -49.52 5.42 23.19
N PRO A 756 -49.99 6.63 23.56
CA PRO A 756 -49.95 7.11 24.95
C PRO A 756 -50.78 6.25 25.94
N ASP A 757 -51.73 5.45 25.44
CA ASP A 757 -52.45 4.40 26.17
C ASP A 757 -52.14 3.02 25.55
N ALA A 758 -50.92 2.51 25.76
CA ALA A 758 -50.47 1.26 25.16
C ALA A 758 -51.46 0.10 25.45
N PRO A 759 -52.02 -0.55 24.41
CA PRO A 759 -53.04 -1.57 24.61
C PRO A 759 -52.47 -2.82 25.32
N PRO A 760 -53.29 -3.60 26.06
CA PRO A 760 -52.84 -4.65 26.98
C PRO A 760 -51.93 -5.73 26.36
N ASN A 761 -52.10 -5.98 25.06
CA ASN A 761 -51.35 -6.93 24.25
C ASN A 761 -49.89 -6.50 23.97
N VAL A 762 -49.61 -5.20 23.80
CA VAL A 762 -48.22 -4.70 23.62
C VAL A 762 -47.42 -4.89 24.91
N LYS A 763 -48.07 -4.66 26.06
CA LYS A 763 -47.47 -4.92 27.38
C LYS A 763 -47.21 -6.41 27.61
N GLN A 764 -48.15 -7.27 27.24
CA GLN A 764 -47.96 -8.73 27.30
C GLN A 764 -46.80 -9.22 26.43
N ALA A 765 -46.60 -8.66 25.23
CA ALA A 765 -45.48 -8.99 24.37
C ALA A 765 -44.13 -8.63 24.98
N LYS A 766 -44.02 -7.48 25.67
CA LYS A 766 -42.81 -7.09 26.40
C LYS A 766 -42.52 -7.98 27.61
N ASP A 767 -43.55 -8.31 28.37
CA ASP A 767 -43.41 -9.19 29.54
C ASP A 767 -42.94 -10.61 29.10
N ALA A 768 -43.47 -11.13 28.00
CA ALA A 768 -43.04 -12.39 27.41
C ALA A 768 -41.60 -12.33 26.85
N LEU A 769 -41.21 -11.20 26.27
CA LEU A 769 -39.85 -10.97 25.77
C LEU A 769 -38.81 -10.94 26.90
N ALA A 770 -39.11 -10.23 27.99
CA ALA A 770 -38.27 -10.17 29.18
C ALA A 770 -38.10 -11.57 29.81
N LEU A 771 -39.15 -12.39 29.81
CA LEU A 771 -39.10 -13.77 30.30
C LEU A 771 -38.18 -14.65 29.44
N ALA A 772 -38.23 -14.52 28.11
CA ALA A 772 -37.38 -15.25 27.18
C ALA A 772 -35.91 -14.81 27.29
N ALA A 773 -35.64 -13.51 27.42
CA ALA A 773 -34.29 -12.97 27.63
C ALA A 773 -33.66 -13.46 28.94
N ALA A 774 -34.41 -13.41 30.04
CA ALA A 774 -33.93 -13.92 31.34
C ALA A 774 -33.63 -15.43 31.32
N ALA A 775 -34.42 -16.21 30.57
CA ALA A 775 -34.17 -17.64 30.38
C ALA A 775 -32.89 -17.92 29.57
N TYR A 776 -32.61 -17.09 28.56
CA TYR A 776 -31.37 -17.16 27.79
C TYR A 776 -30.14 -16.80 28.63
N ASP A 777 -30.19 -15.71 29.40
CA ASP A 777 -29.09 -15.28 30.28
C ASP A 777 -28.77 -16.33 31.35
N ALA A 778 -29.81 -16.96 31.91
CA ALA A 778 -29.66 -18.08 32.84
C ALA A 778 -29.00 -19.31 32.21
N LEU A 779 -29.26 -19.57 30.91
CA LEU A 779 -28.60 -20.63 30.14
C LEU A 779 -27.13 -20.30 29.89
N ASN A 780 -26.83 -19.06 29.52
CA ASN A 780 -25.50 -18.59 29.18
C ASN A 780 -24.57 -18.57 30.41
N ALA A 781 -25.10 -18.20 31.58
CA ALA A 781 -24.37 -18.21 32.86
C ALA A 781 -23.96 -19.61 33.35
N GLN A 782 -24.51 -20.68 32.77
CA GLN A 782 -24.22 -22.06 33.14
C GLN A 782 -23.22 -22.75 32.20
N LEU A 783 -22.54 -22.00 31.31
CA LEU A 783 -21.54 -22.58 30.41
C LEU A 783 -20.26 -23.02 31.18
N PRO A 784 -19.77 -24.25 30.95
CA PRO A 784 -20.27 -25.25 30.01
C PRO A 784 -21.51 -26.02 30.53
N LEU A 785 -22.55 -26.12 29.69
CA LEU A 785 -23.81 -26.80 30.02
C LEU A 785 -23.61 -28.34 30.04
N PRO A 786 -24.12 -29.06 31.05
CA PRO A 786 -23.98 -30.52 31.13
C PRO A 786 -24.95 -31.30 30.21
N ASP A 787 -26.02 -30.67 29.70
CA ASP A 787 -26.96 -31.26 28.73
C ASP A 787 -27.55 -30.20 27.78
N LEU A 788 -26.89 -30.01 26.63
CA LEU A 788 -27.28 -29.04 25.59
C LEU A 788 -28.67 -29.33 25.01
N ALA A 789 -29.10 -30.59 24.97
CA ALA A 789 -30.37 -30.98 24.37
C ALA A 789 -31.56 -30.55 25.24
N THR A 790 -31.47 -30.77 26.55
CA THR A 790 -32.51 -30.34 27.50
C THR A 790 -32.62 -28.81 27.55
N ALA A 791 -31.49 -28.10 27.60
CA ALA A 791 -31.46 -26.64 27.62
C ALA A 791 -32.08 -26.01 26.34
N THR A 792 -31.80 -26.61 25.17
CA THR A 792 -32.40 -26.20 23.89
C THR A 792 -33.91 -26.42 23.87
N SER A 793 -34.39 -27.56 24.41
CA SER A 793 -35.83 -27.89 24.43
C SER A 793 -36.66 -26.95 25.33
N GLN A 794 -36.12 -26.54 26.47
CA GLN A 794 -36.78 -25.62 27.40
C GLN A 794 -36.89 -24.22 26.80
N PHE A 795 -35.81 -23.72 26.20
CA PHE A 795 -35.81 -22.43 25.51
C PHE A 795 -36.79 -22.42 24.32
N GLN A 796 -36.82 -23.50 23.54
CA GLN A 796 -37.76 -23.66 22.43
C GLN A 796 -39.22 -23.64 22.90
N SER A 797 -39.52 -24.24 24.06
CA SER A 797 -40.88 -24.23 24.61
C SER A 797 -41.36 -22.83 25.03
N LEU A 798 -40.46 -21.99 25.58
CA LEU A 798 -40.76 -20.61 25.93
C LEU A 798 -41.03 -19.74 24.68
N ILE A 799 -40.23 -19.92 23.63
CA ILE A 799 -40.44 -19.23 22.36
C ILE A 799 -41.81 -19.57 21.77
N VAL A 800 -42.15 -20.86 21.68
CA VAL A 800 -43.35 -21.32 20.97
C VAL A 800 -44.63 -21.03 21.76
N ASN A 801 -44.61 -21.18 23.08
CA ASN A 801 -45.83 -21.11 23.88
C ASN A 801 -46.10 -19.72 24.47
N GLU A 802 -45.06 -18.90 24.67
CA GLU A 802 -45.20 -17.59 25.33
C GLU A 802 -44.91 -16.44 24.36
N LEU A 803 -43.72 -16.42 23.75
CA LEU A 803 -43.26 -15.26 22.97
C LEU A 803 -43.96 -15.12 21.61
N LEU A 804 -44.05 -16.20 20.84
CA LEU A 804 -44.64 -16.18 19.49
C LEU A 804 -46.14 -15.76 19.51
N PRO A 805 -47.00 -16.30 20.40
CA PRO A 805 -48.40 -15.86 20.48
C PRO A 805 -48.55 -14.40 20.91
N ALA A 806 -47.69 -13.91 21.81
CA ALA A 806 -47.75 -12.53 22.28
C ALA A 806 -47.33 -11.52 21.19
N VAL A 807 -46.31 -11.84 20.40
CA VAL A 807 -45.90 -11.03 19.23
C VAL A 807 -47.00 -11.02 18.15
N GLN A 808 -47.65 -12.16 17.90
CA GLN A 808 -48.77 -12.26 16.94
C GLN A 808 -49.97 -11.37 17.33
N GLN A 809 -50.27 -11.25 18.63
CA GLN A 809 -51.32 -10.37 19.12
C GLN A 809 -50.93 -8.88 19.10
N ALA A 810 -49.65 -8.56 19.21
CA ALA A 810 -49.16 -7.19 19.05
C ALA A 810 -49.14 -6.76 17.57
N ALA A 811 -49.02 -7.71 16.63
CA ALA A 811 -49.01 -7.50 15.18
C ALA A 811 -50.40 -7.39 14.54
N ASP A 812 -51.47 -7.45 15.32
CA ASP A 812 -52.86 -7.43 14.81
C ASP A 812 -53.19 -6.08 14.13
N ASP A 813 -53.88 -6.14 13.00
CA ASP A 813 -54.18 -4.97 12.14
C ASP A 813 -55.03 -3.93 12.88
N ALA A 814 -55.86 -4.35 13.83
CA ALA A 814 -56.65 -3.46 14.67
C ALA A 814 -55.79 -2.61 15.64
N VAL A 815 -54.60 -3.09 15.99
CA VAL A 815 -53.64 -2.42 16.88
C VAL A 815 -52.80 -1.44 16.06
N LEU A 816 -52.32 -1.91 14.91
CA LEU A 816 -51.50 -1.10 14.00
C LEU A 816 -52.28 0.03 13.33
N ALA A 817 -53.60 -0.11 13.16
CA ALA A 817 -54.48 0.95 12.64
C ALA A 817 -54.59 2.19 13.56
N GLN A 818 -54.08 2.13 14.79
CA GLN A 818 -54.03 3.27 15.71
C GLN A 818 -52.78 4.15 15.52
N LEU A 819 -51.78 3.66 14.78
CA LEU A 819 -50.58 4.39 14.41
C LEU A 819 -50.76 5.11 13.07
N ASP A 820 -49.95 6.13 12.78
CA ASP A 820 -49.91 6.67 11.43
C ASP A 820 -49.43 5.61 10.42
N ARG A 821 -49.74 5.77 9.13
CA ARG A 821 -49.52 4.72 8.12
C ARG A 821 -48.07 4.23 8.03
N ALA A 822 -47.10 5.09 8.32
CA ALA A 822 -45.70 4.71 8.23
C ALA A 822 -45.16 4.12 9.53
N GLN A 823 -45.57 4.66 10.67
CA GLN A 823 -45.34 4.05 11.98
C GLN A 823 -45.95 2.65 12.04
N ALA A 824 -47.16 2.48 11.51
CA ALA A 824 -47.82 1.20 11.37
C ALA A 824 -47.01 0.25 10.47
N GLU A 825 -46.50 0.71 9.33
CA GLU A 825 -45.71 -0.13 8.41
C GLU A 825 -44.35 -0.55 9.02
N ILE A 826 -43.69 0.35 9.74
CA ILE A 826 -42.44 0.07 10.48
C ILE A 826 -42.68 -0.95 11.59
N ALA A 827 -43.70 -0.72 12.42
CA ALA A 827 -44.07 -1.62 13.51
C ALA A 827 -44.51 -3.00 12.99
N ARG A 828 -45.35 -3.03 11.94
CA ARG A 828 -45.84 -4.27 11.32
C ARG A 828 -44.71 -5.14 10.83
N ARG A 829 -43.68 -4.55 10.24
CA ARG A 829 -42.51 -5.29 9.73
C ARG A 829 -41.59 -5.80 10.81
N ALA A 830 -41.31 -4.97 11.82
CA ALA A 830 -40.52 -5.41 12.96
C ALA A 830 -41.18 -6.66 13.58
N LEU A 831 -42.51 -6.65 13.72
CA LEU A 831 -43.28 -7.76 14.26
C LEU A 831 -43.37 -8.96 13.30
N ASP A 832 -43.56 -8.76 11.99
CA ASP A 832 -43.57 -9.83 10.97
C ASP A 832 -42.22 -10.55 10.85
N THR A 833 -41.11 -9.82 10.92
CA THR A 833 -39.75 -10.39 10.92
C THR A 833 -39.58 -11.33 12.12
N VAL A 834 -39.98 -10.86 13.30
CA VAL A 834 -39.93 -11.64 14.53
C VAL A 834 -40.81 -12.87 14.43
N GLN A 835 -42.05 -12.70 13.95
CA GLN A 835 -42.98 -13.81 13.76
C GLN A 835 -42.42 -14.87 12.79
N THR A 836 -41.76 -14.45 11.71
CA THR A 836 -41.13 -15.35 10.73
C THR A 836 -39.96 -16.13 11.35
N LEU A 837 -39.12 -15.47 12.16
CA LEU A 837 -37.99 -16.09 12.87
C LEU A 837 -38.47 -17.10 13.93
N LEU A 838 -39.53 -16.75 14.68
CA LEU A 838 -40.09 -17.59 15.73
C LEU A 838 -40.95 -18.76 15.18
N ALA A 839 -41.52 -18.64 13.98
CA ALA A 839 -42.38 -19.65 13.35
C ALA A 839 -41.64 -20.82 12.66
N SER A 840 -40.30 -20.82 12.64
CA SER A 840 -39.47 -21.94 12.14
C SER A 840 -38.67 -22.62 13.27
N PRO A 841 -39.27 -23.55 14.04
CA PRO A 841 -38.65 -24.14 15.23
C PRO A 841 -37.28 -24.80 15.02
N PRO A 842 -37.00 -25.49 13.88
CA PRO A 842 -35.67 -26.05 13.62
C PRO A 842 -34.60 -24.98 13.43
N ALA A 843 -34.94 -23.81 12.87
CA ALA A 843 -34.01 -22.72 12.65
C ALA A 843 -33.62 -22.03 13.97
N ALA A 844 -34.59 -21.80 14.87
CA ALA A 844 -34.33 -21.23 16.20
C ALA A 844 -33.44 -22.15 17.06
N ALA A 845 -33.67 -23.47 17.01
CA ALA A 845 -32.85 -24.46 17.71
C ALA A 845 -31.42 -24.56 17.13
N GLN A 846 -31.27 -24.45 15.80
CA GLN A 846 -29.96 -24.42 15.14
C GLN A 846 -29.19 -23.12 15.42
N LEU A 847 -29.88 -21.99 15.47
CA LEU A 847 -29.32 -20.68 15.84
C LEU A 847 -28.74 -20.73 17.25
N LEU A 848 -29.54 -21.20 18.22
CA LEU A 848 -29.13 -21.36 19.61
C LEU A 848 -27.96 -22.36 19.74
N ALA A 849 -27.98 -23.46 18.98
CA ALA A 849 -26.89 -24.43 18.98
C ALA A 849 -25.57 -23.88 18.40
N HIS A 850 -25.61 -22.97 17.43
CA HIS A 850 -24.42 -22.28 16.91
C HIS A 850 -23.90 -21.23 17.89
N ILE A 851 -24.80 -20.45 18.50
CA ILE A 851 -24.46 -19.47 19.57
C ILE A 851 -23.76 -20.17 20.74
N LEU A 852 -24.31 -21.29 21.22
CA LEU A 852 -23.76 -22.07 22.34
C LEU A 852 -22.45 -22.79 21.99
N ARG A 853 -22.10 -22.93 20.70
CA ARG A 853 -20.81 -23.44 20.22
C ARG A 853 -19.79 -22.34 19.89
N GLY A 854 -20.18 -21.06 19.98
CA GLY A 854 -19.34 -19.93 19.58
C GLY A 854 -19.16 -19.79 18.07
N GLU A 855 -19.99 -20.45 17.26
CA GLU A 855 -19.96 -20.37 15.80
C GLU A 855 -20.65 -19.07 15.33
N PRO A 856 -20.04 -18.27 14.43
CA PRO A 856 -20.62 -17.01 13.99
C PRO A 856 -21.90 -17.25 13.17
N VAL A 857 -23.03 -16.83 13.75
CA VAL A 857 -24.40 -16.95 13.23
C VAL A 857 -24.63 -16.17 11.92
N ALA A 858 -23.67 -15.33 11.53
CA ALA A 858 -23.73 -14.47 10.34
C ALA A 858 -23.92 -15.19 9.01
N SER A 859 -23.64 -16.50 8.96
CA SER A 859 -23.82 -17.31 7.76
C SER A 859 -25.27 -17.74 7.51
N MET A 860 -26.19 -17.61 8.49
CA MET A 860 -27.55 -18.15 8.39
C MET A 860 -28.67 -17.12 8.27
N LEU A 861 -28.49 -15.89 8.75
CA LEU A 861 -29.51 -14.84 8.70
C LEU A 861 -28.84 -13.48 8.47
N SER A 862 -28.76 -13.02 7.22
CA SER A 862 -28.32 -11.65 6.92
C SER A 862 -29.52 -10.71 6.96
N HIS A 863 -29.90 -10.25 8.15
CA HIS A 863 -30.89 -9.18 8.29
C HIS A 863 -30.18 -7.88 8.69
N VAL A 864 -30.26 -6.84 7.86
CA VAL A 864 -29.77 -5.49 8.17
C VAL A 864 -30.97 -4.58 8.28
N HIS A 865 -31.17 -4.00 9.46
CA HIS A 865 -32.19 -2.98 9.69
C HIS A 865 -31.49 -1.68 10.07
N LEU A 866 -31.79 -0.62 9.34
CA LEU A 866 -31.33 0.73 9.59
C LEU A 866 -32.55 1.62 9.67
N GLU A 867 -32.73 2.32 10.77
CA GLU A 867 -33.70 3.40 10.90
C GLU A 867 -32.95 4.66 11.33
N TRP A 868 -33.20 5.76 10.63
CA TRP A 868 -32.50 7.00 10.84
C TRP A 868 -33.46 8.19 10.78
N SER A 869 -33.45 9.03 11.81
CA SER A 869 -34.32 10.19 11.94
C SER A 869 -33.51 11.41 12.42
N PRO A 870 -32.75 12.05 11.50
CA PRO A 870 -31.91 13.18 11.86
C PRO A 870 -32.73 14.48 12.01
N PRO A 871 -32.19 15.48 12.74
CA PRO A 871 -32.81 16.80 12.82
C PRO A 871 -32.75 17.53 11.47
N LEU A 872 -33.88 18.14 11.09
CA LEU A 872 -34.00 18.95 9.89
C LEU A 872 -33.68 20.44 10.18
N GLN A 873 -33.12 21.12 9.18
CA GLN A 873 -32.87 22.57 9.21
C GLN A 873 -33.51 23.28 8.00
N PRO A 874 -33.86 24.57 8.13
CA PRO A 874 -34.33 25.37 6.99
C PRO A 874 -33.26 25.51 5.91
N TRP A 875 -33.67 25.51 4.64
CA TRP A 875 -32.74 25.64 3.52
C TRP A 875 -33.27 26.58 2.41
N PRO A 876 -32.44 27.48 1.84
CA PRO A 876 -31.12 27.87 2.34
C PRO A 876 -31.22 28.67 3.64
N VAL A 877 -30.11 28.79 4.38
CA VAL A 877 -30.07 29.57 5.62
C VAL A 877 -30.29 31.05 5.32
N GLY A 878 -31.30 31.65 5.94
CA GLY A 878 -31.61 33.09 5.87
C GLY A 878 -32.87 33.43 5.06
N ASP A 879 -33.04 32.81 3.90
CA ASP A 879 -34.22 32.98 3.03
C ASP A 879 -34.73 31.59 2.57
N PRO A 880 -35.36 30.84 3.49
CA PRO A 880 -35.60 29.43 3.30
C PRO A 880 -36.71 29.17 2.29
N ILE A 881 -36.40 28.30 1.33
CA ILE A 881 -37.37 27.67 0.42
C ILE A 881 -37.99 26.46 1.11
N PHE A 882 -37.17 25.65 1.77
CA PHE A 882 -37.60 24.51 2.58
C PHE A 882 -37.69 24.91 4.05
N ILE A 883 -38.87 24.78 4.64
CA ILE A 883 -39.13 25.08 6.04
C ILE A 883 -39.61 23.79 6.72
N PRO A 884 -38.81 23.17 7.60
CA PRO A 884 -39.19 21.93 8.30
C PRO A 884 -40.12 22.22 9.49
N GLU A 885 -41.18 22.99 9.24
CA GLU A 885 -42.22 23.30 10.22
C GLU A 885 -43.54 23.53 9.46
N LEU A 886 -44.62 22.96 9.97
CA LEU A 886 -45.96 23.19 9.44
C LEU A 886 -46.96 23.41 10.58
N LYS A 887 -47.63 24.56 10.58
CA LYS A 887 -48.65 24.94 11.58
C LYS A 887 -48.15 24.80 13.04
N GLY A 888 -46.87 25.10 13.30
CA GLY A 888 -46.25 24.98 14.62
C GLY A 888 -45.78 23.58 15.01
N ARG A 889 -45.96 22.57 14.14
CA ARG A 889 -45.39 21.22 14.30
C ARG A 889 -44.03 21.16 13.62
N LYS A 890 -43.02 20.63 14.32
CA LYS A 890 -41.69 20.43 13.76
C LYS A 890 -41.70 19.28 12.78
N GLY A 891 -41.12 19.49 11.61
CA GLY A 891 -40.96 18.46 10.60
C GLY A 891 -40.01 17.35 11.03
N ALA A 892 -40.25 16.14 10.55
CA ALA A 892 -39.43 14.97 10.81
C ALA A 892 -39.08 14.24 9.51
N LEU A 893 -37.84 13.78 9.42
CA LEU A 893 -37.36 12.84 8.40
C LEU A 893 -37.25 11.46 9.03
N ILE A 894 -37.71 10.43 8.34
CA ILE A 894 -37.50 9.03 8.69
C ILE A 894 -36.98 8.31 7.45
N LEU A 895 -35.80 7.70 7.58
CA LEU A 895 -35.18 6.83 6.59
C LEU A 895 -35.05 5.44 7.20
N ALA A 896 -35.79 4.48 6.68
CA ALA A 896 -35.76 3.10 7.14
C ALA A 896 -35.36 2.17 5.99
N VAL A 897 -34.28 1.42 6.17
CA VAL A 897 -33.79 0.41 5.24
C VAL A 897 -33.84 -0.94 5.94
N ASP A 898 -34.49 -1.91 5.31
CA ASP A 898 -34.57 -3.28 5.78
C ASP A 898 -34.11 -4.22 4.67
N VAL A 899 -33.06 -4.98 4.93
CA VAL A 899 -32.43 -5.89 3.98
C VAL A 899 -32.43 -7.27 4.56
N ARG A 900 -33.09 -8.19 3.85
CA ARG A 900 -33.13 -9.62 4.18
C ARG A 900 -32.26 -10.39 3.20
N GLY A 901 -31.40 -11.26 3.73
CA GLY A 901 -30.49 -12.11 2.99
C GLY A 901 -30.24 -13.46 3.69
N GLY A 902 -29.65 -14.39 2.94
CA GLY A 902 -29.34 -15.76 3.38
C GLY A 902 -29.29 -16.72 2.19
N ALA A 903 -29.66 -18.00 2.40
CA ALA A 903 -29.80 -19.01 1.34
C ALA A 903 -30.98 -18.76 0.36
N VAL A 904 -31.67 -17.62 0.50
CA VAL A 904 -32.80 -17.17 -0.34
C VAL A 904 -32.40 -15.83 -0.98
N ALA A 905 -32.95 -15.52 -2.16
CA ALA A 905 -32.65 -14.29 -2.89
C ALA A 905 -32.80 -13.05 -1.98
N PRO A 906 -31.81 -12.13 -1.98
CA PRO A 906 -31.85 -10.96 -1.12
C PRO A 906 -33.03 -10.06 -1.49
N SER A 907 -33.78 -9.62 -0.47
CA SER A 907 -34.87 -8.65 -0.62
C SER A 907 -34.58 -7.42 0.23
N ALA A 908 -34.40 -6.28 -0.41
CA ALA A 908 -34.25 -4.99 0.23
C ALA A 908 -35.53 -4.16 0.12
N GLN A 909 -35.75 -3.36 1.15
CA GLN A 909 -36.89 -2.51 1.33
C GLN A 909 -36.40 -1.16 1.85
N VAL A 910 -36.76 -0.08 1.17
CA VAL A 910 -36.40 1.28 1.59
C VAL A 910 -37.67 2.09 1.76
N LEU A 911 -37.81 2.76 2.90
CA LEU A 911 -38.85 3.71 3.22
C LEU A 911 -38.20 5.05 3.55
N ALA A 912 -38.68 6.10 2.93
CA ALA A 912 -38.21 7.46 3.16
C ALA A 912 -39.42 8.38 3.32
N GLN A 913 -39.50 9.09 4.43
CA GLN A 913 -40.65 9.93 4.76
C GLN A 913 -40.22 11.28 5.30
N LEU A 914 -40.85 12.33 4.78
CA LEU A 914 -40.78 13.69 5.28
C LEU A 914 -42.17 14.13 5.75
N THR A 915 -42.25 14.75 6.93
CA THR A 915 -43.51 15.20 7.53
C THR A 915 -43.44 16.66 7.94
N ASP A 916 -44.61 17.31 8.00
CA ASP A 916 -44.80 18.63 8.58
C ASP A 916 -43.77 19.67 8.11
N PHE A 917 -43.68 19.87 6.79
CA PHE A 917 -42.82 20.89 6.18
C PHE A 917 -43.61 21.76 5.19
N SER A 918 -43.04 22.90 4.81
CA SER A 918 -43.58 23.73 3.74
C SER A 918 -42.51 24.15 2.73
N LEU A 919 -42.94 24.33 1.48
CA LEU A 919 -42.13 24.87 0.39
C LEU A 919 -42.59 26.30 0.08
N GLN A 920 -41.73 27.27 0.36
CA GLN A 920 -41.92 28.67 0.02
C GLN A 920 -41.30 28.97 -1.34
N LEU A 921 -42.14 29.10 -2.36
CA LEU A 921 -41.70 29.35 -3.73
C LEU A 921 -41.43 30.84 -3.94
N ILE A 922 -40.34 31.13 -4.64
CA ILE A 922 -39.77 32.46 -4.95
C ILE A 922 -39.08 33.09 -3.72
N PRO A 923 -37.77 32.82 -3.53
CA PRO A 923 -36.97 33.41 -2.46
C PRO A 923 -37.01 34.95 -2.51
N GLY A 924 -37.08 35.61 -1.36
CA GLY A 924 -37.03 37.07 -1.22
C GLY A 924 -38.34 37.81 -1.50
N ALA A 925 -39.30 37.17 -2.17
CA ALA A 925 -40.63 37.72 -2.43
C ALA A 925 -41.68 36.58 -2.40
N PRO A 926 -42.07 36.07 -1.21
CA PRO A 926 -42.90 34.88 -1.11
C PRO A 926 -44.26 35.09 -1.76
N LEU A 927 -44.53 34.35 -2.83
CA LEU A 927 -45.80 34.43 -3.57
C LEU A 927 -46.70 33.23 -3.29
N LEU A 928 -46.12 32.07 -2.99
CA LEU A 928 -46.86 30.83 -2.78
C LEU A 928 -46.12 29.95 -1.76
N ASN A 929 -46.85 29.52 -0.72
CA ASN A 929 -46.38 28.56 0.26
C ASN A 929 -47.22 27.28 0.16
N ILE A 930 -46.54 26.15 0.00
CA ILE A 930 -47.16 24.82 -0.18
C ILE A 930 -46.85 24.01 1.07
N GLY A 931 -47.87 23.72 1.88
CA GLY A 931 -47.71 22.87 3.05
C GLY A 931 -47.81 21.39 2.71
N PHE A 932 -46.94 20.58 3.31
CA PHE A 932 -46.93 19.12 3.19
C PHE A 932 -47.09 18.51 4.58
N GLU A 933 -48.21 17.85 4.82
CA GLU A 933 -48.37 17.05 6.04
C GLU A 933 -47.51 15.80 5.96
N ARG A 934 -47.44 15.18 4.77
CA ARG A 934 -46.66 13.96 4.56
C ARG A 934 -46.24 13.80 3.10
N LEU A 935 -44.98 13.43 2.92
CA LEU A 935 -44.42 12.93 1.67
C LEU A 935 -43.67 11.63 1.98
N MET A 936 -44.17 10.51 1.45
CA MET A 936 -43.58 9.19 1.69
C MET A 936 -43.29 8.46 0.39
N PHE A 937 -42.10 7.88 0.33
CA PHE A 937 -41.66 6.99 -0.73
C PHE A 937 -41.35 5.62 -0.13
N LYS A 938 -41.75 4.57 -0.84
CA LYS A 938 -41.48 3.19 -0.45
C LYS A 938 -41.04 2.37 -1.66
N SER A 939 -39.89 1.72 -1.53
CA SER A 939 -39.37 0.75 -2.49
C SER A 939 -39.31 -0.62 -1.85
N THR A 940 -39.69 -1.65 -2.62
CA THR A 940 -39.51 -3.06 -2.25
C THR A 940 -38.91 -3.79 -3.43
N SER A 941 -37.90 -4.61 -3.20
CA SER A 941 -37.29 -5.44 -4.24
C SER A 941 -38.35 -6.27 -4.98
N GLY A 942 -38.44 -6.10 -6.30
CA GLY A 942 -39.40 -6.80 -7.16
C GLY A 942 -40.82 -6.20 -7.22
N ALA A 943 -41.11 -5.10 -6.52
CA ALA A 943 -42.38 -4.38 -6.58
C ALA A 943 -42.22 -2.98 -7.20
N LYS A 944 -43.33 -2.37 -7.65
CA LYS A 944 -43.33 -0.96 -8.06
C LYS A 944 -43.19 -0.06 -6.82
N SER A 945 -42.41 1.01 -6.94
CA SER A 945 -42.31 2.02 -5.89
C SER A 945 -43.67 2.67 -5.61
N GLU A 946 -44.00 2.84 -4.33
CA GLU A 946 -45.20 3.54 -3.87
C GLU A 946 -44.83 4.97 -3.46
N VAL A 947 -45.68 5.94 -3.81
CA VAL A 947 -45.56 7.34 -3.44
C VAL A 947 -46.87 7.76 -2.78
N ASP A 948 -46.80 8.40 -1.63
CA ASP A 948 -47.96 8.86 -0.85
C ASP A 948 -47.72 10.32 -0.42
N VAL A 949 -48.54 11.23 -0.94
CA VAL A 949 -48.42 12.68 -0.72
C VAL A 949 -49.71 13.22 -0.13
N VAL A 950 -49.60 13.90 1.01
CA VAL A 950 -50.69 14.58 1.69
C VAL A 950 -50.33 16.05 1.82
N LEU A 951 -51.01 16.87 1.01
CA LEU A 951 -50.85 18.33 1.02
C LEU A 951 -51.74 18.95 2.10
N ALA A 952 -51.23 20.00 2.74
CA ALA A 952 -52.04 20.95 3.49
C ALA A 952 -52.59 22.03 2.56
N ASP A 953 -53.18 23.09 3.11
CA ASP A 953 -53.72 24.21 2.34
C ASP A 953 -52.61 24.97 1.58
N LEU A 954 -52.91 25.35 0.34
CA LEU A 954 -52.06 26.23 -0.48
C LEU A 954 -52.27 27.69 -0.05
N GLU A 955 -51.19 28.36 0.37
CA GLU A 955 -51.23 29.74 0.84
C GLU A 955 -50.65 30.71 -0.20
N TRP A 956 -51.52 31.52 -0.79
CA TRP A 956 -51.11 32.60 -1.68
C TRP A 956 -50.63 33.80 -0.86
N GLN A 957 -49.37 34.19 -1.05
CA GLN A 957 -48.70 35.24 -0.29
C GLN A 957 -48.32 36.43 -1.18
N GLY A 958 -47.82 37.49 -0.55
CA GLY A 958 -47.34 38.69 -1.26
C GLY A 958 -48.39 39.30 -2.20
N VAL A 959 -47.97 39.58 -3.44
CA VAL A 959 -48.86 40.16 -4.46
C VAL A 959 -49.93 39.20 -4.96
N LEU A 960 -49.84 37.89 -4.72
CA LEU A 960 -50.84 36.90 -5.12
C LEU A 960 -51.95 36.70 -4.08
N GLY A 961 -51.88 37.37 -2.92
CA GLY A 961 -52.92 37.27 -1.88
C GLY A 961 -54.33 37.68 -2.36
N PHE A 962 -54.47 38.42 -3.45
CA PHE A 962 -55.78 38.76 -4.04
C PHE A 962 -56.48 37.53 -4.67
N VAL A 963 -55.74 36.48 -5.05
CA VAL A 963 -56.33 35.24 -5.58
C VAL A 963 -57.19 34.56 -4.52
N ALA A 964 -56.75 34.59 -3.26
CA ALA A 964 -57.55 34.13 -2.13
C ALA A 964 -58.85 34.94 -1.95
N LYS A 965 -58.81 36.25 -2.24
CA LYS A 965 -60.00 37.13 -2.23
C LYS A 965 -60.93 36.90 -3.41
N LEU A 966 -60.40 36.60 -4.61
CA LEU A 966 -61.20 36.28 -5.80
C LEU A 966 -62.01 34.99 -5.61
N LYS A 967 -61.43 33.99 -4.93
CA LYS A 967 -62.09 32.74 -4.54
C LYS A 967 -63.34 32.97 -3.66
N GLU A 968 -63.35 34.03 -2.86
CA GLU A 968 -64.49 34.40 -1.99
C GLU A 968 -65.60 35.18 -2.73
N LEU A 969 -65.31 35.81 -3.88
CA LEU A 969 -66.18 36.80 -4.54
C LEU A 969 -66.90 36.31 -5.80
N ILE A 970 -66.52 35.16 -6.38
CA ILE A 970 -67.09 34.64 -7.63
C ILE A 970 -67.99 33.41 -7.34
N PRO A 971 -69.32 33.48 -7.56
CA PRO A 971 -70.20 32.33 -7.41
C PRO A 971 -69.86 31.25 -8.45
N LEU A 972 -69.91 29.99 -8.01
CA LEU A 972 -69.34 28.77 -8.60
C LEU A 972 -69.84 28.36 -10.00
N ASP A 973 -70.59 29.21 -10.70
CA ASP A 973 -71.30 28.85 -11.94
C ASP A 973 -70.57 29.32 -13.21
N GLY A 974 -69.45 30.06 -13.04
CA GLY A 974 -68.59 30.55 -14.13
C GLY A 974 -67.23 29.86 -14.23
N PHE A 975 -66.98 28.84 -13.40
CA PHE A 975 -65.82 27.97 -13.52
C PHE A 975 -66.20 26.78 -14.41
N SER A 976 -65.46 26.54 -15.48
CA SER A 976 -65.48 25.20 -16.08
C SER A 976 -64.85 24.25 -15.06
N ASP A 977 -65.70 23.55 -14.32
CA ASP A 977 -65.51 22.21 -13.75
C ASP A 977 -64.06 21.66 -13.75
N PRO A 978 -63.51 21.26 -12.58
CA PRO A 978 -62.87 22.04 -11.52
C PRO A 978 -61.40 22.45 -11.82
N PRO A 979 -60.72 23.28 -10.98
CA PRO A 979 -59.26 23.44 -11.06
C PRO A 979 -58.58 22.08 -11.00
N SER A 980 -57.82 21.72 -12.04
CA SER A 980 -57.15 20.42 -12.13
C SER A 980 -55.94 20.44 -11.21
N VAL A 981 -56.03 19.75 -10.07
CA VAL A 981 -54.87 19.37 -9.26
C VAL A 981 -54.66 17.89 -9.49
N GLU A 982 -53.69 17.56 -10.33
CA GLU A 982 -53.24 16.19 -10.58
C GLU A 982 -51.97 15.93 -9.75
N VAL A 983 -51.97 14.83 -9.00
CA VAL A 983 -50.81 14.36 -8.25
C VAL A 983 -50.48 12.96 -8.74
N ASP A 984 -49.28 12.79 -9.28
CA ASP A 984 -48.79 11.50 -9.75
C ASP A 984 -47.36 11.22 -9.26
N ALA A 985 -46.74 10.15 -9.77
CA ALA A 985 -45.39 9.77 -9.35
C ALA A 985 -44.28 10.73 -9.84
N SER A 986 -44.60 11.68 -10.72
CA SER A 986 -43.66 12.67 -11.27
C SER A 986 -43.76 14.03 -10.55
N GLY A 987 -44.94 14.39 -10.03
CA GLY A 987 -45.10 15.64 -9.29
C GLY A 987 -46.55 16.05 -9.06
N ILE A 988 -46.72 17.33 -8.73
CA ILE A 988 -48.01 18.02 -8.58
C ILE A 988 -48.17 18.97 -9.77
N GLN A 989 -49.25 18.82 -10.52
CA GLN A 989 -49.66 19.78 -11.54
C GLN A 989 -50.99 20.41 -11.12
N ALA A 990 -50.98 21.72 -10.90
CA ALA A 990 -52.16 22.48 -10.52
C ALA A 990 -52.37 23.62 -11.54
N GLY A 991 -53.59 23.72 -12.08
CA GLY A 991 -53.93 24.72 -13.10
C GLY A 991 -55.30 25.35 -12.86
N PHE A 992 -55.43 26.61 -13.25
CA PHE A 992 -56.68 27.37 -13.18
C PHE A 992 -56.80 28.30 -14.40
N SER A 993 -57.98 28.31 -15.04
CA SER A 993 -58.30 29.23 -16.14
C SER A 993 -59.71 29.79 -15.97
N VAL A 994 -59.88 31.11 -16.12
CA VAL A 994 -61.16 31.81 -16.01
C VAL A 994 -61.37 32.76 -17.18
N GLY A 995 -62.52 32.64 -17.84
CA GLY A 995 -62.98 33.64 -18.80
C GLY A 995 -63.63 34.83 -18.09
N LEU A 996 -63.27 36.05 -18.45
CA LEU A 996 -63.91 37.26 -17.96
C LEU A 996 -65.04 37.70 -18.92
N PRO A 997 -66.15 38.28 -18.43
CA PRO A 997 -67.25 38.72 -19.28
C PRO A 997 -66.81 39.78 -20.30
N ASN A 998 -67.39 39.74 -21.51
CA ASN A 998 -67.19 40.79 -22.51
C ASN A 998 -67.81 42.11 -22.03
N LEU A 999 -67.11 43.23 -22.24
CA LEU A 999 -67.54 44.58 -21.88
C LEU A 999 -67.85 45.38 -23.16
N ALA A 1000 -69.14 45.60 -23.44
CA ALA A 1000 -69.59 46.41 -24.57
C ALA A 1000 -70.35 47.66 -24.08
N ILE A 1001 -69.89 48.86 -24.47
CA ILE A 1001 -70.54 50.15 -24.15
C ILE A 1001 -70.61 51.00 -25.43
N GLY A 1002 -71.80 51.03 -26.05
CA GLY A 1002 -72.03 51.82 -27.26
C GLY A 1002 -71.16 51.35 -28.43
N VAL A 1003 -70.24 52.22 -28.86
CA VAL A 1003 -69.28 51.92 -29.94
C VAL A 1003 -68.02 51.19 -29.47
N PHE A 1004 -67.83 51.01 -28.15
CA PHE A 1004 -66.70 50.31 -27.53
C PHE A 1004 -67.07 48.85 -27.22
N ASN A 1005 -66.20 47.90 -27.57
CA ASN A 1005 -66.31 46.47 -27.25
C ASN A 1005 -64.94 45.93 -26.82
N LEU A 1006 -64.88 45.27 -25.67
CA LEU A 1006 -63.74 44.51 -25.17
C LEU A 1006 -64.19 43.07 -24.94
N SER A 1007 -63.61 42.12 -25.67
CA SER A 1007 -64.04 40.72 -25.66
C SER A 1007 -62.88 39.72 -25.62
N ASN A 1008 -63.19 38.45 -25.31
CA ASN A 1008 -62.23 37.35 -25.24
C ASN A 1008 -61.15 37.55 -24.16
N LEU A 1009 -61.55 38.11 -23.01
CA LEU A 1009 -60.69 38.25 -21.84
C LEU A 1009 -60.61 36.91 -21.08
N SER A 1010 -59.40 36.45 -20.74
CA SER A 1010 -59.20 35.34 -19.81
C SER A 1010 -57.98 35.54 -18.90
N LEU A 1011 -57.99 34.89 -17.74
CA LEU A 1011 -56.86 34.79 -16.82
C LEU A 1011 -56.54 33.32 -16.58
N GLU A 1012 -55.26 32.97 -16.61
CA GLU A 1012 -54.75 31.62 -16.37
C GLU A 1012 -53.60 31.67 -15.37
N ALA A 1013 -53.55 30.68 -14.49
CA ALA A 1013 -52.43 30.44 -13.57
C ALA A 1013 -52.12 28.94 -13.54
N SER A 1014 -50.85 28.59 -13.53
CA SER A 1014 -50.37 27.21 -13.45
C SER A 1014 -49.25 27.07 -12.42
N LEU A 1015 -49.16 25.89 -11.83
CA LEU A 1015 -48.15 25.49 -10.85
C LEU A 1015 -47.76 24.05 -11.17
N GLU A 1016 -46.47 23.82 -11.37
CA GLU A 1016 -45.89 22.49 -11.55
C GLU A 1016 -44.79 22.30 -10.50
N VAL A 1017 -44.99 21.34 -9.59
CA VAL A 1017 -44.03 20.96 -8.55
C VAL A 1017 -43.58 19.52 -8.80
N PRO A 1018 -42.51 19.29 -9.56
CA PRO A 1018 -41.94 17.97 -9.72
C PRO A 1018 -41.41 17.46 -8.37
N PHE A 1019 -41.59 16.18 -8.07
CA PHE A 1019 -41.00 15.59 -6.85
C PHE A 1019 -39.50 15.33 -7.01
N VAL A 1020 -39.03 15.20 -8.25
CA VAL A 1020 -37.67 14.80 -8.60
C VAL A 1020 -37.20 15.53 -9.86
N GLY A 1021 -35.95 15.99 -9.88
CA GLY A 1021 -35.28 16.46 -11.11
C GLY A 1021 -35.34 17.96 -11.32
N THR A 1022 -36.35 18.47 -12.03
CA THR A 1022 -36.46 19.89 -12.42
C THR A 1022 -36.96 20.77 -11.27
N SER A 1023 -36.74 22.08 -11.36
CA SER A 1023 -37.23 23.02 -10.34
C SER A 1023 -38.74 23.31 -10.53
N PRO A 1024 -39.48 23.63 -9.46
CA PRO A 1024 -40.89 24.01 -9.56
C PRO A 1024 -41.10 25.22 -10.48
N MET A 1025 -42.18 25.19 -11.27
CA MET A 1025 -42.58 26.26 -12.19
C MET A 1025 -43.92 26.85 -11.82
N VAL A 1026 -44.04 28.17 -11.96
CA VAL A 1026 -45.28 28.94 -11.78
C VAL A 1026 -45.52 29.75 -13.05
N GLY A 1027 -46.72 29.64 -13.61
CA GLY A 1027 -47.16 30.35 -14.81
C GLY A 1027 -48.34 31.28 -14.54
N PHE A 1028 -48.39 32.38 -15.28
CA PHE A 1028 -49.52 33.30 -15.32
C PHE A 1028 -49.74 33.81 -16.74
N SER A 1029 -50.98 33.81 -17.22
CA SER A 1029 -51.34 34.38 -18.51
C SER A 1029 -52.60 35.25 -18.42
N PHE A 1030 -52.53 36.45 -18.99
CA PHE A 1030 -53.67 37.29 -19.32
C PHE A 1030 -53.94 37.16 -20.83
N CYS A 1031 -54.94 36.34 -21.15
CA CYS A 1031 -55.20 35.79 -22.48
C CYS A 1031 -54.04 34.94 -23.00
N ALA A 1032 -54.33 33.81 -23.64
CA ALA A 1032 -53.29 33.00 -24.28
C ALA A 1032 -52.96 33.59 -25.66
N ARG A 1033 -51.77 33.29 -26.20
CA ARG A 1033 -51.36 33.73 -27.54
C ARG A 1033 -52.35 33.32 -28.63
N GLU A 1034 -52.92 32.14 -28.50
CA GLU A 1034 -53.90 31.56 -29.44
C GLU A 1034 -55.28 32.21 -29.30
N ARG A 1035 -55.53 32.93 -28.20
CA ARG A 1035 -56.81 33.56 -27.86
C ARG A 1035 -56.59 34.95 -27.23
N PRO A 1036 -56.04 35.94 -27.96
CA PRO A 1036 -55.81 37.28 -27.44
C PRO A 1036 -57.13 38.00 -27.12
N PHE A 1037 -57.10 38.95 -26.18
CA PHE A 1037 -58.23 39.85 -25.98
C PHE A 1037 -58.40 40.74 -27.21
N THR A 1038 -59.63 41.16 -27.49
CA THR A 1038 -59.96 42.06 -28.60
C THR A 1038 -60.62 43.32 -28.09
N LEU A 1039 -60.10 44.47 -28.51
CA LEU A 1039 -60.63 45.80 -28.19
C LEU A 1039 -61.04 46.49 -29.49
N ALA A 1040 -62.30 46.93 -29.60
CA ALA A 1040 -62.83 47.62 -30.76
C ALA A 1040 -63.61 48.88 -30.36
N VAL A 1041 -63.37 49.97 -31.08
CA VAL A 1041 -64.08 51.25 -30.99
C VAL A 1041 -64.41 51.75 -32.41
N MET A 1042 -65.65 51.54 -32.85
CA MET A 1042 -66.08 51.77 -34.25
C MET A 1042 -65.17 51.03 -35.26
N MET A 1043 -64.37 51.77 -36.03
CA MET A 1043 -63.42 51.25 -37.03
C MET A 1043 -62.01 51.06 -36.45
N LEU A 1044 -61.73 51.53 -35.24
CA LEU A 1044 -60.44 51.33 -34.58
C LEU A 1044 -60.51 50.04 -33.76
N GLY A 1045 -59.60 49.11 -34.01
CA GLY A 1045 -59.56 47.81 -33.35
C GLY A 1045 -58.17 47.49 -32.81
N GLY A 1046 -58.05 46.40 -32.08
CA GLY A 1046 -56.80 45.94 -31.52
C GLY A 1046 -56.98 44.72 -30.65
N GLY A 1047 -55.89 44.26 -30.08
CA GLY A 1047 -55.89 43.11 -29.19
C GLY A 1047 -54.52 42.82 -28.63
N GLY A 1048 -54.44 41.82 -27.76
CA GLY A 1048 -53.17 41.47 -27.16
C GLY A 1048 -53.24 40.30 -26.22
N PHE A 1049 -52.09 39.95 -25.67
CA PHE A 1049 -51.96 38.94 -24.63
C PHE A 1049 -50.68 39.19 -23.83
N PHE A 1050 -50.62 38.59 -22.64
CA PHE A 1050 -49.46 38.63 -21.77
C PHE A 1050 -49.30 37.27 -21.08
N GLY A 1051 -48.14 36.67 -21.17
CA GLY A 1051 -47.79 35.39 -20.54
C GLY A 1051 -46.46 35.50 -19.80
N LEU A 1052 -46.37 34.85 -18.65
CA LEU A 1052 -45.25 34.85 -17.74
C LEU A 1052 -45.06 33.44 -17.17
N GLN A 1053 -43.85 32.91 -17.22
CA GLN A 1053 -43.46 31.69 -16.52
C GLN A 1053 -42.18 31.96 -15.72
N MET A 1054 -42.13 31.43 -14.51
CA MET A 1054 -41.04 31.59 -13.58
C MET A 1054 -40.76 30.28 -12.83
N ASN A 1055 -39.52 30.06 -12.45
CA ASN A 1055 -39.12 28.97 -11.56
C ASN A 1055 -38.38 29.54 -10.33
N THR A 1056 -37.81 28.69 -9.48
CA THR A 1056 -37.05 29.15 -8.30
C THR A 1056 -35.73 29.87 -8.61
N GLN A 1057 -35.27 29.85 -9.86
CA GLN A 1057 -34.06 30.56 -10.30
C GLN A 1057 -34.36 31.93 -10.95
N GLY A 1058 -35.59 32.14 -11.42
CA GLY A 1058 -36.01 33.42 -12.01
C GLY A 1058 -37.06 33.27 -13.10
N LEU A 1059 -37.11 34.26 -14.00
CA LEU A 1059 -37.98 34.28 -15.17
C LEU A 1059 -37.53 33.21 -16.19
N THR A 1060 -38.41 32.29 -16.57
CA THR A 1060 -38.12 31.31 -17.63
C THR A 1060 -38.65 31.78 -18.99
N LEU A 1061 -39.84 32.37 -19.03
CA LEU A 1061 -40.47 32.90 -20.24
C LEU A 1061 -41.30 34.15 -19.93
N LEU A 1062 -41.13 35.23 -20.69
CA LEU A 1062 -42.07 36.35 -20.77
C LEU A 1062 -42.48 36.54 -22.23
N GLU A 1063 -43.77 36.49 -22.52
CA GLU A 1063 -44.31 36.71 -23.85
C GLU A 1063 -45.43 37.75 -23.79
N ALA A 1064 -45.37 38.79 -24.62
CA ALA A 1064 -46.40 39.83 -24.62
C ALA A 1064 -46.62 40.38 -26.02
N SER A 1065 -47.88 40.61 -26.39
CA SER A 1065 -48.25 41.24 -27.66
C SER A 1065 -49.31 42.31 -27.43
N ILE A 1066 -49.15 43.45 -28.10
CA ILE A 1066 -50.20 44.45 -28.23
C ILE A 1066 -50.30 44.90 -29.68
N GLU A 1067 -51.51 44.86 -30.23
CA GLU A 1067 -51.85 45.23 -31.60
C GLU A 1067 -52.95 46.28 -31.56
N PHE A 1068 -52.84 47.29 -32.42
CA PHE A 1068 -53.87 48.29 -32.64
C PHE A 1068 -53.92 48.64 -34.12
N GLY A 1069 -55.08 49.04 -34.60
CA GLY A 1069 -55.28 49.30 -36.02
C GLY A 1069 -56.66 49.78 -36.35
N ALA A 1070 -56.97 49.76 -37.63
CA ALA A 1070 -58.29 50.06 -38.13
C ALA A 1070 -58.77 48.96 -39.06
N ALA A 1071 -60.04 48.61 -38.97
CA ALA A 1071 -60.70 47.68 -39.87
C ALA A 1071 -62.02 48.30 -40.35
N LEU A 1072 -62.27 48.23 -41.65
CA LEU A 1072 -63.49 48.66 -42.29
C LEU A 1072 -64.01 47.49 -43.15
N ALA A 1073 -65.24 47.09 -42.92
CA ALA A 1073 -65.93 46.10 -43.74
C ALA A 1073 -67.15 46.76 -44.41
N LEU A 1074 -67.33 46.51 -45.70
CA LEU A 1074 -68.45 46.97 -46.50
C LEU A 1074 -69.11 45.76 -47.16
N ASP A 1075 -70.43 45.66 -47.05
CA ASP A 1075 -71.22 44.60 -47.67
C ASP A 1075 -72.36 45.21 -48.48
N PHE A 1076 -72.38 44.93 -49.78
CA PHE A 1076 -73.41 45.38 -50.73
C PHE A 1076 -74.35 44.25 -51.16
N GLY A 1077 -74.29 43.08 -50.50
CA GLY A 1077 -75.09 41.89 -50.77
C GLY A 1077 -74.63 41.06 -51.98
N VAL A 1078 -74.21 41.71 -53.07
CA VAL A 1078 -73.62 41.04 -54.25
C VAL A 1078 -72.09 41.00 -54.23
N ALA A 1079 -71.47 41.85 -53.41
CA ALA A 1079 -70.04 41.86 -53.14
C ALA A 1079 -69.81 42.38 -51.72
N SER A 1080 -68.94 41.71 -50.99
CA SER A 1080 -68.49 42.13 -49.66
C SER A 1080 -66.97 42.27 -49.69
N GLY A 1081 -66.43 43.18 -48.90
CA GLY A 1081 -64.99 43.33 -48.79
C GLY A 1081 -64.60 43.98 -47.47
N SER A 1082 -63.45 43.59 -46.95
CA SER A 1082 -62.88 44.15 -45.74
C SER A 1082 -61.48 44.66 -46.01
N VAL A 1083 -61.11 45.75 -45.36
CA VAL A 1083 -59.71 46.19 -45.30
C VAL A 1083 -59.35 46.43 -43.84
N SER A 1084 -58.18 45.96 -43.45
CA SER A 1084 -57.63 46.15 -42.12
C SER A 1084 -56.15 46.54 -42.20
N ILE A 1085 -55.74 47.44 -41.32
CA ILE A 1085 -54.35 47.85 -41.11
C ILE A 1085 -54.10 47.74 -39.62
N MET A 1086 -53.26 46.79 -39.22
CA MET A 1086 -52.91 46.50 -37.84
C MET A 1086 -51.43 46.73 -37.62
N THR A 1087 -51.07 47.45 -36.57
CA THR A 1087 -49.68 47.63 -36.12
C THR A 1087 -49.56 47.09 -34.72
N GLY A 1088 -48.49 46.36 -34.43
CA GLY A 1088 -48.28 45.80 -33.11
C GLY A 1088 -46.83 45.69 -32.70
N VAL A 1089 -46.64 45.42 -31.41
CA VAL A 1089 -45.35 45.08 -30.82
C VAL A 1089 -45.49 43.74 -30.13
N TYR A 1090 -44.55 42.85 -30.39
CA TYR A 1090 -44.45 41.52 -29.81
C TYR A 1090 -43.09 41.37 -29.12
N LEU A 1091 -43.10 41.02 -27.84
CA LEU A 1091 -41.93 40.77 -27.01
C LEU A 1091 -41.90 39.30 -26.61
N ARG A 1092 -40.74 38.66 -26.73
CA ARG A 1092 -40.48 37.32 -26.20
C ARG A 1092 -39.11 37.31 -25.51
N LEU A 1093 -39.08 37.03 -24.22
CA LEU A 1093 -37.85 36.80 -23.44
C LEU A 1093 -37.85 35.35 -22.96
N GLU A 1094 -36.76 34.62 -23.18
CA GLU A 1094 -36.50 33.27 -22.67
C GLU A 1094 -35.21 33.29 -21.86
N ALA A 1095 -35.32 33.15 -20.53
CA ALA A 1095 -34.23 33.34 -19.58
C ALA A 1095 -33.45 34.66 -19.82
N ASP A 1096 -32.20 34.57 -20.30
CA ASP A 1096 -31.28 35.71 -20.50
C ASP A 1096 -31.29 36.27 -21.94
N ASP A 1097 -32.06 35.67 -22.86
CA ASP A 1097 -32.13 36.08 -24.27
C ASP A 1097 -33.57 36.41 -24.70
N GLY A 1098 -33.75 37.04 -25.86
CA GLY A 1098 -35.08 37.35 -26.37
C GLY A 1098 -35.11 38.15 -27.67
N SER A 1099 -36.32 38.55 -28.04
CA SER A 1099 -36.58 39.34 -29.23
C SER A 1099 -37.72 40.34 -29.03
N LEU A 1100 -37.61 41.48 -29.71
CA LEU A 1100 -38.64 42.50 -29.80
C LEU A 1100 -39.00 42.73 -31.27
N THR A 1101 -40.22 42.43 -31.66
CA THR A 1101 -40.73 42.62 -33.02
C THR A 1101 -41.77 43.73 -33.06
N GLY A 1102 -41.48 44.81 -33.78
CA GLY A 1102 -42.53 45.73 -34.24
C GLY A 1102 -43.04 45.28 -35.59
N TYR A 1103 -44.35 45.20 -35.80
CA TYR A 1103 -44.91 44.73 -37.06
C TYR A 1103 -46.09 45.58 -37.56
N LEU A 1104 -46.26 45.65 -38.88
CA LEU A 1104 -47.39 46.23 -39.60
C LEU A 1104 -47.99 45.16 -40.49
N ARG A 1105 -49.29 44.92 -40.37
CA ARG A 1105 -50.07 43.97 -41.16
C ARG A 1105 -51.22 44.70 -41.85
N ILE A 1106 -51.25 44.69 -43.17
CA ILE A 1106 -52.33 45.24 -43.98
C ILE A 1106 -53.00 44.08 -44.68
N ARG A 1107 -54.30 43.90 -44.48
CA ARG A 1107 -55.08 42.87 -45.16
C ARG A 1107 -56.27 43.48 -45.85
N GLY A 1108 -56.46 43.21 -47.12
CA GLY A 1108 -57.67 43.54 -47.87
C GLY A 1108 -58.24 42.27 -48.48
N GLU A 1109 -59.54 42.08 -48.38
CA GLU A 1109 -60.23 40.97 -49.05
C GLU A 1109 -61.52 41.45 -49.70
N VAL A 1110 -61.88 40.80 -50.81
CA VAL A 1110 -63.15 41.02 -51.49
C VAL A 1110 -63.71 39.66 -51.90
N ASP A 1111 -64.99 39.46 -51.64
CA ASP A 1111 -65.76 38.28 -52.02
C ASP A 1111 -66.98 38.73 -52.82
N VAL A 1112 -67.13 38.18 -54.02
CA VAL A 1112 -68.27 38.39 -54.90
C VAL A 1112 -69.09 37.10 -54.98
N LEU A 1113 -70.28 37.13 -54.36
CA LEU A 1113 -71.29 36.06 -54.35
C LEU A 1113 -70.80 34.70 -53.80
N GLY A 1114 -69.65 34.62 -53.12
CA GLY A 1114 -69.02 33.37 -52.71
C GLY A 1114 -68.47 32.55 -53.89
N LEU A 1115 -68.41 33.14 -55.09
CA LEU A 1115 -67.95 32.48 -56.32
C LEU A 1115 -66.52 32.89 -56.69
N ILE A 1116 -66.12 34.11 -56.33
CA ILE A 1116 -64.79 34.66 -56.59
C ILE A 1116 -64.36 35.44 -55.34
N SER A 1117 -63.27 35.01 -54.70
CA SER A 1117 -62.65 35.72 -53.58
C SER A 1117 -61.22 36.13 -53.96
N ALA A 1118 -60.77 37.28 -53.47
CA ALA A 1118 -59.40 37.70 -53.58
C ALA A 1118 -58.96 38.37 -52.28
N SER A 1119 -57.83 37.95 -51.74
CA SER A 1119 -57.21 38.57 -50.57
C SER A 1119 -55.77 38.99 -50.87
N ILE A 1120 -55.37 40.10 -50.27
CA ILE A 1120 -53.99 40.56 -50.23
C ILE A 1120 -53.62 40.82 -48.78
N GLU A 1121 -52.57 40.18 -48.32
CA GLU A 1121 -51.96 40.42 -47.02
C GLU A 1121 -50.54 40.92 -47.20
N MET A 1122 -50.22 42.06 -46.61
CA MET A 1122 -48.88 42.60 -46.52
C MET A 1122 -48.47 42.62 -45.04
N TYR A 1123 -47.48 41.80 -44.69
CA TYR A 1123 -46.88 41.76 -43.36
C TYR A 1123 -45.47 42.34 -43.42
N MET A 1124 -45.17 43.33 -42.58
CA MET A 1124 -43.83 43.87 -42.39
C MET A 1124 -43.46 43.77 -40.91
N GLY A 1125 -42.46 42.96 -40.58
CA GLY A 1125 -41.90 42.85 -39.24
C GLY A 1125 -40.48 43.42 -39.17
N LEU A 1126 -40.17 44.13 -38.10
CA LEU A 1126 -38.83 44.56 -37.73
C LEU A 1126 -38.50 43.96 -36.36
N THR A 1127 -37.67 42.93 -36.36
CA THR A 1127 -37.31 42.14 -35.17
C THR A 1127 -35.91 42.51 -34.69
N TYR A 1128 -35.77 42.97 -33.45
CA TYR A 1128 -34.49 43.09 -32.78
C TYR A 1128 -34.24 41.84 -31.94
N GLU A 1129 -33.19 41.09 -32.26
CA GLU A 1129 -32.73 39.93 -31.49
C GLU A 1129 -31.71 40.36 -30.45
N PHE A 1130 -31.94 40.06 -29.17
CA PHE A 1130 -31.11 40.58 -28.07
C PHE A 1130 -29.73 39.94 -28.04
N GLY A 1131 -29.63 38.61 -28.19
CA GLY A 1131 -28.37 37.87 -28.19
C GLY A 1131 -27.44 38.22 -29.36
N SER A 1132 -27.97 38.40 -30.57
CA SER A 1132 -27.19 38.81 -31.75
C SER A 1132 -27.02 40.32 -31.87
N GLY A 1133 -27.84 41.10 -31.16
CA GLY A 1133 -27.92 42.56 -31.30
C GLY A 1133 -28.32 43.02 -32.72
N LYS A 1134 -28.80 42.13 -33.59
CA LYS A 1134 -29.13 42.43 -34.99
C LYS A 1134 -30.61 42.80 -35.12
N VAL A 1135 -30.90 43.67 -36.09
CA VAL A 1135 -32.27 44.00 -36.49
C VAL A 1135 -32.57 43.28 -37.81
N ILE A 1136 -33.62 42.48 -37.85
CA ILE A 1136 -34.09 41.75 -39.03
C ILE A 1136 -35.40 42.38 -39.48
N GLY A 1137 -35.37 43.05 -40.65
CA GLY A 1137 -36.57 43.52 -41.33
C GLY A 1137 -37.05 42.48 -42.33
N ARG A 1138 -38.28 42.00 -42.19
CA ARG A 1138 -38.91 41.07 -43.13
C ARG A 1138 -40.24 41.63 -43.61
N ALA A 1139 -40.41 41.71 -44.93
CA ALA A 1139 -41.66 42.09 -45.57
C ALA A 1139 -42.14 40.93 -46.43
N THR A 1140 -43.40 40.52 -46.25
CA THR A 1140 -44.06 39.47 -47.02
C THR A 1140 -45.36 40.03 -47.58
N ILE A 1141 -45.59 39.84 -48.87
CA ILE A 1141 -46.88 40.10 -49.52
C ILE A 1141 -47.41 38.77 -50.02
N THR A 1142 -48.60 38.41 -49.56
CA THR A 1142 -49.33 37.21 -49.95
C THR A 1142 -50.58 37.65 -50.69
N VAL A 1143 -50.71 37.24 -51.96
CA VAL A 1143 -51.92 37.46 -52.75
C VAL A 1143 -52.56 36.11 -52.98
N GLU A 1144 -53.82 35.96 -52.60
CA GLU A 1144 -54.60 34.75 -52.79
C GLU A 1144 -55.84 35.07 -53.63
N VAL A 1145 -56.09 34.28 -54.67
CA VAL A 1145 -57.30 34.38 -55.49
C VAL A 1145 -57.97 33.02 -55.55
N GLU A 1146 -59.25 33.00 -55.25
CA GLU A 1146 -60.11 31.82 -55.28
C GLU A 1146 -61.25 32.03 -56.29
N VAL A 1147 -61.49 31.03 -57.14
CA VAL A 1147 -62.61 31.00 -58.09
C VAL A 1147 -63.28 29.62 -57.96
N LEU A 1148 -64.52 29.61 -57.47
CA LEU A 1148 -65.34 28.42 -57.20
C LEU A 1148 -64.67 27.39 -56.26
N PHE A 1149 -63.90 26.46 -56.82
CA PHE A 1149 -63.22 25.37 -56.09
C PHE A 1149 -61.70 25.38 -56.33
N PHE A 1150 -61.19 26.39 -57.03
CA PHE A 1150 -59.77 26.52 -57.37
C PHE A 1150 -59.20 27.77 -56.70
N SER A 1151 -58.17 27.60 -55.88
CA SER A 1151 -57.41 28.70 -55.27
C SER A 1151 -55.95 28.69 -55.72
N GLY A 1152 -55.35 29.87 -55.79
CA GLY A 1152 -53.93 30.06 -56.03
C GLY A 1152 -53.38 31.20 -55.18
N SER A 1153 -52.31 30.93 -54.45
CA SER A 1153 -51.61 31.91 -53.62
C SER A 1153 -50.20 32.18 -54.15
N VAL A 1154 -49.80 33.45 -54.23
CA VAL A 1154 -48.43 33.87 -54.53
C VAL A 1154 -47.89 34.66 -53.34
N GLU A 1155 -46.78 34.19 -52.78
CA GLU A 1155 -46.05 34.87 -51.71
C GLU A 1155 -44.76 35.48 -52.28
N ILE A 1156 -44.55 36.77 -52.02
CA ILE A 1156 -43.30 37.48 -52.31
C ILE A 1156 -42.76 37.99 -50.97
N SER A 1157 -41.57 37.54 -50.59
CA SER A 1157 -40.91 38.00 -49.37
C SER A 1157 -39.55 38.63 -49.65
N ALA A 1158 -39.21 39.63 -48.85
CA ALA A 1158 -37.91 40.26 -48.81
C ALA A 1158 -37.47 40.36 -47.35
N GLU A 1159 -36.28 39.82 -47.05
CA GLU A 1159 -35.65 39.93 -45.74
C GLU A 1159 -34.37 40.75 -45.87
N ARG A 1160 -34.15 41.65 -44.91
CA ARG A 1160 -32.89 42.38 -44.76
C ARG A 1160 -32.46 42.36 -43.31
N ARG A 1161 -31.23 41.92 -43.07
CA ARG A 1161 -30.59 41.97 -41.77
C ARG A 1161 -29.69 43.19 -41.69
N PHE A 1162 -29.83 43.96 -40.63
CA PHE A 1162 -28.99 45.11 -40.31
C PHE A 1162 -27.96 44.70 -39.25
N ALA A 1163 -26.71 45.12 -39.43
CA ALA A 1163 -25.62 44.78 -38.52
C ALA A 1163 -25.86 45.39 -37.13
N GLY A 1164 -25.65 44.56 -36.10
CA GLY A 1164 -25.60 44.93 -34.69
C GLY A 1164 -24.17 44.99 -34.19
N SER A 1165 -23.91 45.69 -33.08
CA SER A 1165 -22.55 45.87 -32.55
C SER A 1165 -21.96 44.63 -31.85
N ASN A 1166 -22.74 43.57 -31.63
CA ASN A 1166 -22.32 42.36 -30.93
C ASN A 1166 -22.32 41.16 -31.89
N GLY A 1167 -21.21 40.42 -31.94
CA GLY A 1167 -21.14 39.10 -32.58
C GLY A 1167 -20.72 39.03 -34.06
N ASP A 1168 -20.36 40.14 -34.71
CA ASP A 1168 -19.61 40.07 -35.96
C ASP A 1168 -18.11 39.85 -35.63
N PRO A 1169 -17.42 38.85 -36.21
CA PRO A 1169 -16.01 38.61 -35.92
C PRO A 1169 -15.20 39.84 -36.33
N THR A 1170 -14.33 40.31 -35.42
CA THR A 1170 -13.36 41.35 -35.76
C THR A 1170 -12.42 40.86 -36.87
N PHE A 1171 -11.84 41.76 -37.68
CA PHE A 1171 -10.87 41.40 -38.70
C PHE A 1171 -9.71 40.55 -38.13
N GLU A 1172 -9.32 40.82 -36.88
CA GLU A 1172 -8.33 40.05 -36.13
C GLU A 1172 -8.81 38.65 -35.73
N GLN A 1173 -10.09 38.47 -35.38
CA GLN A 1173 -10.67 37.15 -35.10
C GLN A 1173 -10.91 36.32 -36.38
N ALA A 1174 -11.19 36.97 -37.51
CA ALA A 1174 -11.27 36.33 -38.82
C ALA A 1174 -9.88 35.93 -39.37
N LEU A 1175 -8.79 36.57 -38.90
CA LEU A 1175 -7.41 36.39 -39.38
C LEU A 1175 -6.41 35.96 -38.28
N GLY A 1176 -6.88 35.49 -37.11
CA GLY A 1176 -6.07 35.12 -35.94
C GLY A 1176 -5.07 33.97 -36.20
N PRO A 1177 -4.11 33.70 -35.29
CA PRO A 1177 -2.79 33.19 -35.67
C PRO A 1177 -2.82 31.70 -36.00
N TYR A 1178 -2.64 31.37 -37.28
CA TYR A 1178 -2.43 29.99 -37.74
C TYR A 1178 -0.93 29.73 -37.89
N ALA A 1179 -0.47 28.59 -37.38
CA ALA A 1179 0.95 28.23 -37.35
C ALA A 1179 1.51 27.74 -38.70
N ASP A 1180 0.65 27.44 -39.68
CA ASP A 1180 1.01 27.04 -41.06
C ASP A 1180 0.02 27.68 -42.06
N ASP A 1181 0.49 27.97 -43.29
CA ASP A 1181 -0.16 28.67 -44.42
C ASP A 1181 -1.67 28.97 -44.26
N GLY A 1182 -1.97 30.01 -43.47
CA GLY A 1182 -3.33 30.35 -43.05
C GLY A 1182 -4.22 30.99 -44.14
N PRO A 1183 -5.49 31.30 -43.81
CA PRO A 1183 -6.52 31.82 -44.72
C PRO A 1183 -6.17 33.16 -45.39
N TRP A 1184 -5.07 33.81 -45.00
CA TRP A 1184 -4.49 34.96 -45.69
C TRP A 1184 -4.06 34.64 -47.12
N ALA A 1185 -3.51 33.45 -47.39
CA ALA A 1185 -3.12 33.03 -48.73
C ALA A 1185 -4.35 32.81 -49.65
N GLU A 1186 -5.42 32.24 -49.08
CA GLU A 1186 -6.70 32.01 -49.76
C GLU A 1186 -7.45 33.33 -50.04
N TYR A 1187 -7.44 34.26 -49.06
CA TYR A 1187 -7.91 35.63 -49.23
C TYR A 1187 -7.14 36.37 -50.32
N CYS A 1188 -5.80 36.30 -50.35
CA CYS A 1188 -4.99 36.93 -51.38
C CYS A 1188 -5.18 36.30 -52.78
N GLN A 1189 -5.38 34.98 -52.87
CA GLN A 1189 -5.67 34.28 -54.14
C GLN A 1189 -7.05 34.63 -54.70
N ALA A 1190 -8.07 34.88 -53.87
CA ALA A 1190 -9.38 35.34 -54.31
C ALA A 1190 -9.34 36.72 -55.01
N PHE A 1191 -8.29 37.51 -54.77
CA PHE A 1191 -8.03 38.79 -55.45
C PHE A 1191 -6.92 38.71 -56.53
N ALA A 1192 -6.28 37.56 -56.72
CA ALA A 1192 -5.16 37.37 -57.66
C ALA A 1192 -5.44 36.23 -58.66
N GLY A 1193 -6.14 36.56 -59.74
CA GLY A 1193 -6.41 35.72 -60.92
C GLY A 1193 -7.81 36.01 -61.48
N ALA A 1194 -8.02 37.05 -62.28
CA ALA A 1194 -7.75 37.06 -63.74
C ALA A 1194 -6.32 36.76 -64.20
#